data_AF-A0A1M7B0U0-F1
#
_entry.id   AF-A0A1M7B0U0-F1
#
_cell.length_a   1.000
_cell.length_b   1.000
_cell.length_c   1.000
_cell.angle_alpha   90.00
_cell.angle_beta   90.00
_cell.angle_gamma   90.00
#
_symmetry.space_group_name_H-M   'P 1'
#
loop_
_entity.id
_entity.type
_entity.pdbx_description
1 polymer ?
#
loop_
_entity_poly.entity_id
_entity_poly.type
_entity_poly.pdbx_seq_one_letter_code
_entity_poly.pdbx_strand_id
1 'polypeptide(L)'
;MRTLGLVFGSLVWTAVFAPMAFAAENPLKLWYNTDAGTSFTDALPIGNGYMGGIVYGGVTKDIIGLNEGTVWSGGPGDNNKQGAASHLKEARDALWRGDYRTAESIVSNYMIGPGPASFQPVGDLVITTSHSGATNYRRELDLKTAIAKTTYTAGGVNYTREYFASYPDHVIVVHLTASEKGKVSFGATMTTPHRSNSMSSNGNTLVYDVTVNSIKFQNRLNVVADGGTVSVANGNISVQGANSAMLVLTTATNFKSYNDVSGSPGAIASDIMSKVAKKSYDDLLAAHLKDYQTIFNRVSLNLGEPDQSAGDVTTTRVKNFNSTNDPSLVELHYQYGRYLLIASSRKGGQPANLQGIWNKDTNPVWGSKYTTNINLEMNYWLAESANLGESVWPLIDKIKSMVPQGEKTAKVHWGVDEGWVEHHNTDLWNRSAPIDGTWGMWPTGSGWLTTHLWEHYLYNPDKEYLKDVYPTMKGAALFYLNSLVEEPVSGKKYLVTAPSDSPENDHSGYHVCFGPTMDNQIIRDVLNYTIEAAKVLGVDADLQAQMQATVKRLPPTRTGKYGQIMEWFDDWDDPTNHNRHISHLYGLFPSAQINHEETPDLIKGAGVTLEQRGDDATGWSLAWKINFWARMHDGDHAYKMIRMLLTPSKTYNNLFDAHPPFQIDGNFGAVSGVNEMLMQSHNGKIRILPALPSQWKDGSITGIRARGGFTVDSMAWKGGALAYLVISATNKELLNVEYKGNSASFIAAAGAKYEFDANLKITNQPFEAVTLPAKIEAEDYSGMDGVQVEPDESGNLNVGWINDGDYTEYRVKVPVAGMYKLTARVASDAEEKSTITVVDSMGKALATLTVDSAKTNGWNDWYETSTTVKLEKGEQTLRFNYSGESNFLMNVDWFNFESDPSFIPTETPVASRAFEVRAVSMSRASVALMVHAESDFEARLYNVNGHLVDIRRGSGNALVEFGCNGSLPQGSYIAVVMSGRQQKTLRFRAF
;
A
#
# COMPACT_ATOMS: atom_id res chain seq x y z
N MET A 1 50.37 39.44 64.61
CA MET A 1 49.17 38.99 65.38
C MET A 1 48.05 38.77 64.35
N ARG A 2 47.72 37.54 63.93
CA ARG A 2 46.62 36.67 64.45
C ARG A 2 45.41 37.52 64.89
N THR A 3 44.19 37.44 64.31
CA THR A 3 43.36 36.25 64.03
C THR A 3 42.10 36.59 63.19
N LEU A 4 41.64 35.61 62.40
CA LEU A 4 40.27 35.20 62.00
C LEU A 4 39.17 36.20 61.56
N GLY A 5 38.58 35.90 60.38
CA GLY A 5 37.21 36.25 59.99
C GLY A 5 36.82 35.49 58.71
N LEU A 6 35.85 34.57 58.81
CA LEU A 6 35.39 33.66 57.74
C LEU A 6 34.78 34.40 56.54
N VAL A 7 35.10 33.94 55.33
CA VAL A 7 34.34 34.22 54.10
C VAL A 7 33.59 32.94 53.71
N PHE A 8 32.26 32.97 53.80
CA PHE A 8 31.39 31.97 53.18
C PHE A 8 31.34 32.26 51.68
N GLY A 9 31.93 31.39 50.87
CA GLY A 9 31.71 31.36 49.43
C GLY A 9 30.33 30.77 49.13
N SER A 10 29.45 31.58 48.55
CA SER A 10 28.18 31.14 47.99
C SER A 10 28.44 30.23 46.78
N LEU A 11 28.15 28.93 46.92
CA LEU A 11 27.96 28.03 45.77
C LEU A 11 26.72 28.50 45.00
N VAL A 12 26.92 29.09 43.83
CA VAL A 12 25.87 29.23 42.82
C VAL A 12 25.74 27.88 42.14
N TRP A 13 24.70 27.13 42.48
CA TRP A 13 24.24 26.01 41.66
C TRP A 13 23.68 26.60 40.36
N THR A 14 24.47 26.58 39.28
CA THR A 14 23.94 26.68 37.93
C THR A 14 23.16 25.39 37.65
N ALA A 15 21.85 25.44 37.88
CA ALA A 15 20.94 24.44 37.35
C ALA A 15 21.04 24.48 35.82
N VAL A 16 21.79 23.54 35.26
CA VAL A 16 21.70 23.21 33.84
C VAL A 16 20.30 22.66 33.65
N PHE A 17 19.36 23.52 33.23
CA PHE A 17 18.10 23.08 32.68
C PHE A 17 18.45 22.33 31.39
N ALA A 18 18.52 21.00 31.47
CA ALA A 18 18.33 20.17 30.31
C ALA A 18 17.01 20.60 29.67
N PRO A 19 16.94 20.84 28.35
CA PRO A 19 15.66 21.11 27.72
C PRO A 19 14.74 19.93 28.03
N MET A 20 13.66 20.20 28.76
CA MET A 20 12.54 19.26 28.84
C MET A 20 12.16 18.98 27.39
N ALA A 21 12.34 17.72 26.96
CA ALA A 21 11.67 17.24 25.77
C ALA A 21 10.18 17.50 25.99
N PHE A 22 9.63 18.47 25.26
CA PHE A 22 8.18 18.58 25.14
C PHE A 22 7.75 17.24 24.55
N ALA A 23 7.16 16.36 25.38
CA ALA A 23 6.50 15.17 24.88
C ALA A 23 5.37 15.70 24.00
N ALA A 24 5.58 15.68 22.67
CA ALA A 24 4.57 16.07 21.72
C ALA A 24 3.32 15.26 22.03
N GLU A 25 2.20 15.97 22.19
CA GLU A 25 0.87 15.40 22.18
C GLU A 25 0.74 14.49 20.95
N ASN A 26 0.09 13.32 21.08
CA ASN A 26 0.00 12.27 20.04
C ASN A 26 0.09 12.84 18.60
N PRO A 27 1.17 12.59 17.82
CA PRO A 27 1.43 13.29 16.56
C PRO A 27 0.39 13.01 15.48
N LEU A 28 -0.43 11.96 15.67
CA LEU A 28 -1.49 11.51 14.76
C LEU A 28 -2.86 12.13 15.09
N LYS A 29 -2.88 13.38 15.57
CA LYS A 29 -4.09 14.15 15.80
C LYS A 29 -4.15 15.37 14.90
N LEU A 30 -5.31 15.56 14.27
CA LEU A 30 -5.71 16.87 13.78
C LEU A 30 -6.36 17.60 14.95
N TRP A 31 -5.95 18.83 15.27
CA TRP A 31 -6.53 19.56 16.39
C TRP A 31 -6.58 21.08 16.17
N TYR A 32 -7.58 21.70 16.81
CA TYR A 32 -7.98 23.09 16.60
C TYR A 32 -8.50 23.69 17.91
N ASN A 33 -8.29 24.99 18.08
CA ASN A 33 -8.74 25.78 19.24
C ASN A 33 -9.95 26.68 18.95
N THR A 34 -10.60 26.50 17.79
CA THR A 34 -11.85 27.17 17.40
C THR A 34 -12.83 26.16 16.78
N ASP A 35 -14.13 26.47 16.82
CA ASP A 35 -15.11 25.69 16.06
C ASP A 35 -14.94 25.86 14.55
N ALA A 36 -15.53 24.95 13.76
CA ALA A 36 -15.49 25.02 12.30
C ALA A 36 -16.52 26.01 11.71
N GLY A 37 -17.34 26.65 12.55
CA GLY A 37 -18.47 27.49 12.14
C GLY A 37 -19.40 26.77 11.16
N THR A 38 -19.41 27.23 9.91
CA THR A 38 -20.16 26.61 8.79
C THR A 38 -19.24 26.11 7.67
N SER A 39 -17.92 26.15 7.88
CA SER A 39 -16.93 25.72 6.91
C SER A 39 -16.78 24.20 6.90
N PHE A 40 -17.19 23.56 5.80
CA PHE A 40 -17.05 22.12 5.59
C PHE A 40 -15.59 21.66 5.64
N THR A 41 -14.70 22.46 5.04
CA THR A 41 -13.25 22.21 4.96
C THR A 41 -12.50 22.51 6.26
N ASP A 42 -13.20 22.98 7.29
CA ASP A 42 -12.67 23.11 8.65
C ASP A 42 -13.18 22.00 9.57
N ALA A 43 -14.28 21.33 9.20
CA ALA A 43 -14.93 20.29 9.99
C ALA A 43 -14.25 18.92 9.85
N LEU A 44 -14.48 18.01 10.82
CA LEU A 44 -13.73 16.75 10.93
C LEU A 44 -14.55 15.56 10.41
N PRO A 45 -14.04 14.80 9.43
CA PRO A 45 -14.74 13.62 8.94
C PRO A 45 -14.63 12.44 9.91
N ILE A 46 -15.72 11.71 10.05
CA ILE A 46 -15.82 10.35 10.62
C ILE A 46 -16.58 9.46 9.64
N GLY A 47 -16.30 8.17 9.63
CA GLY A 47 -17.01 7.26 8.74
C GLY A 47 -16.72 5.80 9.05
N ASN A 48 -17.61 4.93 8.58
CA ASN A 48 -17.50 3.48 8.76
C ASN A 48 -17.58 2.71 7.43
N GLY A 49 -17.36 3.37 6.30
CA GLY A 49 -17.47 2.79 4.96
C GLY A 49 -18.90 2.67 4.41
N TYR A 50 -19.93 2.84 5.26
CA TYR A 50 -21.34 2.93 4.83
C TYR A 50 -21.89 4.34 5.00
N MET A 51 -21.68 4.90 6.19
CA MET A 51 -22.14 6.22 6.60
C MET A 51 -20.96 7.13 6.91
N GLY A 52 -21.12 8.39 6.57
CA GLY A 52 -20.18 9.47 6.85
C GLY A 52 -20.79 10.52 7.76
N GLY A 53 -19.97 11.08 8.63
CA GLY A 53 -20.28 12.25 9.44
C GLY A 53 -19.22 13.34 9.25
N ILE A 54 -19.63 14.61 9.17
CA ILE A 54 -18.73 15.77 9.20
C ILE A 54 -19.04 16.60 10.44
N VAL A 55 -18.12 16.58 11.42
CA VAL A 55 -18.32 17.15 12.77
C VAL A 55 -17.78 18.59 12.83
N TYR A 56 -18.67 19.56 13.10
CA TYR A 56 -18.33 20.98 13.16
C TYR A 56 -17.82 21.44 14.54
N GLY A 57 -18.28 20.81 15.62
CA GLY A 57 -17.81 21.06 16.98
C GLY A 57 -18.39 22.30 17.65
N GLY A 58 -19.48 22.89 17.15
CA GLY A 58 -20.01 24.15 17.68
C GLY A 58 -20.52 24.04 19.12
N VAL A 59 -20.29 25.05 19.96
CA VAL A 59 -20.64 25.02 21.40
C VAL A 59 -22.15 25.07 21.63
N THR A 60 -22.79 26.15 21.18
CA THR A 60 -24.23 26.39 21.35
C THR A 60 -25.04 25.59 20.33
N LYS A 61 -24.54 25.50 19.09
CA LYS A 61 -25.14 24.72 18.02
C LYS A 61 -24.05 23.89 17.37
N ASP A 62 -24.12 22.58 17.56
CA ASP A 62 -23.26 21.63 16.89
C ASP A 62 -23.97 20.99 15.72
N ILE A 63 -23.22 20.71 14.67
CA ILE A 63 -23.71 20.14 13.42
C ILE A 63 -22.84 18.93 13.10
N ILE A 64 -23.50 17.83 12.76
CA ILE A 64 -22.87 16.68 12.14
C ILE A 64 -23.55 16.51 10.78
N GLY A 65 -22.85 16.87 9.70
CA GLY A 65 -23.34 16.62 8.34
C GLY A 65 -23.32 15.12 8.04
N LEU A 66 -24.42 14.57 7.55
CA LEU A 66 -24.65 13.13 7.40
C LEU A 66 -24.65 12.71 5.93
N ASN A 67 -24.01 11.58 5.69
CA ASN A 67 -23.99 10.89 4.40
C ASN A 67 -24.20 9.39 4.57
N GLU A 68 -24.73 8.74 3.54
CA GLU A 68 -24.81 7.28 3.41
C GLU A 68 -24.51 6.94 1.94
N GLY A 69 -23.62 5.98 1.71
CA GLY A 69 -22.95 5.73 0.42
C GLY A 69 -23.87 5.40 -0.76
N THR A 70 -25.15 5.12 -0.53
CA THR A 70 -26.16 4.77 -1.53
C THR A 70 -27.25 5.84 -1.71
N VAL A 71 -27.12 7.01 -1.08
CA VAL A 71 -27.99 8.16 -1.33
C VAL A 71 -27.51 8.94 -2.56
N TRP A 72 -28.09 8.61 -3.71
CA TRP A 72 -27.80 9.22 -5.01
C TRP A 72 -29.06 9.66 -5.72
N SER A 73 -28.94 10.62 -6.62
CA SER A 73 -30.02 11.01 -7.53
C SER A 73 -30.27 9.96 -8.62
N GLY A 74 -31.36 10.12 -9.38
CA GLY A 74 -31.68 9.22 -10.50
C GLY A 74 -32.29 7.88 -10.09
N GLY A 75 -32.03 6.85 -10.90
CA GLY A 75 -32.57 5.50 -10.72
C GLY A 75 -31.94 4.48 -11.67
N PRO A 76 -32.31 3.19 -11.52
CA PRO A 76 -31.89 2.12 -12.40
C PRO A 76 -32.07 2.45 -13.89
N GLY A 77 -31.06 2.14 -14.70
CA GLY A 77 -31.08 2.35 -16.15
C GLY A 77 -29.69 2.69 -16.70
N ASP A 78 -29.52 2.56 -18.01
CA ASP A 78 -28.30 2.98 -18.71
C ASP A 78 -28.42 4.42 -19.26
N ASN A 79 -27.30 4.97 -19.72
CA ASN A 79 -27.19 6.23 -20.45
C ASN A 79 -26.78 6.00 -21.91
N ASN A 80 -27.16 4.88 -22.52
CA ASN A 80 -26.71 4.57 -23.87
C ASN A 80 -27.37 5.51 -24.90
N LYS A 81 -26.57 5.96 -25.87
CA LYS A 81 -27.01 6.73 -27.02
C LYS A 81 -27.34 5.77 -28.16
N GLN A 82 -28.63 5.51 -28.37
CA GLN A 82 -29.10 4.57 -29.38
C GLN A 82 -28.61 4.96 -30.79
N GLY A 83 -28.08 3.98 -31.53
CA GLY A 83 -27.54 4.18 -32.89
C GLY A 83 -26.08 4.66 -32.95
N ALA A 84 -25.40 4.86 -31.83
CA ALA A 84 -24.01 5.34 -31.80
C ALA A 84 -23.05 4.48 -32.66
N ALA A 85 -23.17 3.15 -32.60
CA ALA A 85 -22.33 2.25 -33.40
C ALA A 85 -22.40 2.49 -34.92
N SER A 86 -23.54 2.96 -35.44
CA SER A 86 -23.73 3.24 -36.87
C SER A 86 -22.88 4.41 -37.39
N HIS A 87 -22.37 5.27 -36.48
CA HIS A 87 -21.56 6.43 -36.83
C HIS A 87 -20.05 6.21 -36.66
N LEU A 88 -19.61 5.07 -36.13
CA LEU A 88 -18.19 4.75 -35.96
C LEU A 88 -17.41 4.84 -37.26
N LYS A 89 -17.96 4.30 -38.35
CA LYS A 89 -17.30 4.32 -39.65
C LYS A 89 -17.05 5.76 -40.12
N GLU A 90 -18.05 6.62 -40.01
CA GLU A 90 -17.95 8.02 -40.44
C GLU A 90 -16.94 8.80 -39.59
N ALA A 91 -16.96 8.61 -38.26
CA ALA A 91 -15.99 9.21 -37.35
C ALA A 91 -14.55 8.75 -37.65
N ARG A 92 -14.35 7.43 -37.84
CA ARG A 92 -13.05 6.84 -38.20
C ARG A 92 -12.55 7.35 -39.54
N ASP A 93 -13.41 7.36 -40.57
CA ASP A 93 -13.06 7.87 -41.89
C ASP A 93 -12.65 9.35 -41.86
N ALA A 94 -13.26 10.17 -40.98
CA ALA A 94 -12.85 11.54 -40.77
C ALA A 94 -11.47 11.63 -40.09
N LEU A 95 -11.23 10.84 -39.04
CA LEU A 95 -9.92 10.74 -38.37
C LEU A 95 -8.81 10.33 -39.34
N TRP A 96 -9.03 9.32 -40.19
CA TRP A 96 -8.04 8.85 -41.16
C TRP A 96 -7.63 9.89 -42.21
N ARG A 97 -8.49 10.88 -42.47
CA ARG A 97 -8.18 11.99 -43.39
C ARG A 97 -7.68 13.26 -42.67
N GLY A 98 -7.53 13.21 -41.35
CA GLY A 98 -7.15 14.37 -40.53
C GLY A 98 -8.26 15.42 -40.36
N ASP A 99 -9.52 15.08 -40.60
CA ASP A 99 -10.68 15.97 -40.44
C ASP A 99 -11.26 15.86 -39.01
N TYR A 100 -10.49 16.33 -38.03
CA TYR A 100 -10.82 16.24 -36.61
C TYR A 100 -12.09 17.02 -36.24
N ARG A 101 -12.39 18.10 -36.96
CA ARG A 101 -13.64 18.85 -36.77
C ARG A 101 -14.86 17.99 -37.07
N THR A 102 -14.85 17.29 -38.20
CA THR A 102 -15.96 16.39 -38.56
C THR A 102 -16.03 15.21 -37.59
N ALA A 103 -14.89 14.60 -37.24
CA ALA A 103 -14.85 13.51 -36.26
C ALA A 103 -15.45 13.94 -34.91
N GLU A 104 -15.05 15.09 -34.38
CA GLU A 104 -15.54 15.60 -33.10
C GLU A 104 -17.02 15.97 -33.14
N SER A 105 -17.50 16.55 -34.25
CA SER A 105 -18.93 16.81 -34.46
C SER A 105 -19.76 15.52 -34.47
N ILE A 106 -19.26 14.44 -35.10
CA ILE A 106 -19.94 13.14 -35.10
C ILE A 106 -20.02 12.58 -33.68
N VAL A 107 -18.89 12.55 -32.95
CA VAL A 107 -18.83 12.07 -31.57
C VAL A 107 -19.80 12.85 -30.68
N SER A 108 -19.73 14.18 -30.72
CA SER A 108 -20.55 15.08 -29.90
C SER A 108 -22.06 14.86 -30.13
N ASN A 109 -22.50 14.74 -31.39
CA ASN A 109 -23.92 14.65 -31.72
C ASN A 109 -24.51 13.25 -31.51
N TYR A 110 -23.72 12.20 -31.78
CA TYR A 110 -24.23 10.84 -31.94
C TYR A 110 -23.71 9.82 -30.95
N MET A 111 -22.68 10.14 -30.17
CA MET A 111 -22.04 9.16 -29.30
C MET A 111 -22.00 9.55 -27.82
N ILE A 112 -22.12 10.85 -27.48
CA ILE A 112 -22.21 11.28 -26.07
C ILE A 112 -23.61 11.01 -25.49
N GLY A 113 -23.67 10.27 -24.40
CA GLY A 113 -24.87 9.94 -23.63
C GLY A 113 -25.24 11.00 -22.58
N PRO A 114 -26.43 10.89 -21.97
CA PRO A 114 -26.83 11.78 -20.87
C PRO A 114 -25.94 11.60 -19.63
N GLY A 115 -25.81 12.70 -18.87
CA GLY A 115 -24.97 12.76 -17.67
C GLY A 115 -25.41 11.84 -16.52
N PRO A 116 -24.51 11.58 -15.56
CA PRO A 116 -24.67 10.57 -14.54
C PRO A 116 -25.48 11.09 -13.35
N ALA A 117 -25.78 10.19 -12.41
CA ALA A 117 -26.34 10.53 -11.13
C ALA A 117 -25.30 11.20 -10.23
N SER A 118 -25.79 11.99 -9.28
CA SER A 118 -24.97 12.67 -8.28
C SER A 118 -25.15 12.03 -6.92
N PHE A 119 -24.06 11.89 -6.17
CA PHE A 119 -24.09 11.57 -4.75
C PHE A 119 -24.69 12.74 -3.96
N GLN A 120 -25.53 12.47 -2.96
CA GLN A 120 -26.25 13.51 -2.23
C GLN A 120 -26.15 13.33 -0.71
N PRO A 121 -26.16 14.43 0.07
CA PRO A 121 -26.22 14.36 1.53
C PRO A 121 -27.53 13.74 2.00
N VAL A 122 -27.46 13.07 3.16
CA VAL A 122 -28.63 12.65 3.93
C VAL A 122 -29.29 13.88 4.57
N GLY A 123 -28.46 14.79 5.11
CA GLY A 123 -28.90 15.96 5.88
C GLY A 123 -27.97 16.20 7.07
N ASP A 124 -28.46 16.82 8.14
CA ASP A 124 -27.64 17.08 9.34
C ASP A 124 -28.29 16.52 10.61
N LEU A 125 -27.46 16.08 11.56
CA LEU A 125 -27.82 16.03 12.98
C LEU A 125 -27.43 17.37 13.63
N VAL A 126 -28.39 18.04 14.26
CA VAL A 126 -28.18 19.33 14.94
C VAL A 126 -28.40 19.15 16.43
N ILE A 127 -27.38 19.48 17.23
CA ILE A 127 -27.43 19.47 18.70
C ILE A 127 -27.37 20.91 19.20
N THR A 128 -28.34 21.33 20.02
CA THR A 128 -28.43 22.69 20.56
C THR A 128 -28.32 22.68 22.07
N THR A 129 -27.41 23.48 22.62
CA THR A 129 -27.23 23.68 24.07
C THR A 129 -27.57 25.12 24.44
N SER A 130 -27.79 25.39 25.73
CA SER A 130 -27.89 26.76 26.26
C SER A 130 -26.54 27.33 26.70
N HIS A 131 -25.43 26.67 26.34
CA HIS A 131 -24.09 27.07 26.77
C HIS A 131 -23.67 28.37 26.08
N SER A 132 -23.06 29.27 26.85
CA SER A 132 -22.52 30.55 26.37
C SER A 132 -21.21 30.87 27.09
N GLY A 133 -20.41 31.76 26.50
CA GLY A 133 -19.13 32.20 27.09
C GLY A 133 -18.11 31.08 27.28
N ALA A 134 -18.03 30.14 26.33
CA ALA A 134 -17.14 28.99 26.44
C ALA A 134 -15.66 29.38 26.39
N THR A 135 -14.87 28.72 27.24
CA THR A 135 -13.40 28.85 27.30
C THR A 135 -12.75 27.47 27.20
N ASN A 136 -11.41 27.42 27.11
CA ASN A 136 -10.64 26.17 26.99
C ASN A 136 -11.16 25.25 25.86
N TYR A 137 -11.60 25.86 24.76
CA TYR A 137 -12.17 25.14 23.65
C TYR A 137 -11.09 24.36 22.91
N ARG A 138 -11.38 23.10 22.58
CA ARG A 138 -10.56 22.26 21.72
C ARG A 138 -11.46 21.30 20.96
N ARG A 139 -11.17 21.12 19.66
CA ARG A 139 -11.68 19.99 18.88
C ARG A 139 -10.53 19.23 18.22
N GLU A 140 -10.67 17.93 18.10
CA GLU A 140 -9.66 17.06 17.51
C GLU A 140 -10.25 15.84 16.84
N LEU A 141 -9.49 15.25 15.92
CA LEU A 141 -9.70 13.92 15.36
C LEU A 141 -8.44 13.10 15.65
N ASP A 142 -8.57 12.05 16.46
CA ASP A 142 -7.47 11.14 16.78
C ASP A 142 -7.46 9.93 15.83
N LEU A 143 -6.49 9.90 14.94
CA LEU A 143 -6.39 8.86 13.91
C LEU A 143 -6.05 7.47 14.49
N LYS A 144 -5.55 7.36 15.73
CA LYS A 144 -5.34 6.03 16.37
C LYS A 144 -6.64 5.40 16.86
N THR A 145 -7.69 6.19 16.99
CA THR A 145 -8.98 5.74 17.54
C THR A 145 -10.15 5.96 16.59
N ALA A 146 -9.99 6.79 15.55
CA ALA A 146 -11.09 7.25 14.70
C ALA A 146 -12.21 7.94 15.50
N ILE A 147 -11.84 8.69 16.54
CA ILE A 147 -12.76 9.44 17.38
C ILE A 147 -12.52 10.93 17.16
N ALA A 148 -13.56 11.63 16.73
CA ALA A 148 -13.60 13.08 16.84
C ALA A 148 -14.02 13.46 18.27
N LYS A 149 -13.47 14.55 18.79
CA LYS A 149 -13.72 15.02 20.15
C LYS A 149 -13.84 16.53 20.19
N THR A 150 -14.79 17.04 20.96
CA THR A 150 -14.89 18.47 21.29
C THR A 150 -14.97 18.63 22.80
N THR A 151 -14.13 19.50 23.37
CA THR A 151 -14.10 19.84 24.80
C THR A 151 -14.15 21.35 24.98
N TYR A 152 -14.85 21.81 26.01
CA TYR A 152 -14.89 23.22 26.39
C TYR A 152 -15.40 23.38 27.83
N THR A 153 -15.13 24.53 28.44
CA THR A 153 -15.68 24.93 29.74
C THR A 153 -16.77 25.97 29.54
N ALA A 154 -17.96 25.78 30.12
CA ALA A 154 -19.04 26.78 30.13
C ALA A 154 -19.71 26.84 31.50
N GLY A 155 -19.85 28.04 32.06
CA GLY A 155 -20.43 28.23 33.41
C GLY A 155 -19.67 27.48 34.52
N GLY A 156 -18.36 27.30 34.38
CA GLY A 156 -17.52 26.56 35.33
C GLY A 156 -17.52 25.03 35.15
N VAL A 157 -18.34 24.49 34.25
CA VAL A 157 -18.45 23.04 33.99
C VAL A 157 -17.70 22.68 32.71
N ASN A 158 -16.87 21.63 32.77
CA ASN A 158 -16.23 21.06 31.59
C ASN A 158 -17.19 20.10 30.87
N TYR A 159 -17.36 20.30 29.57
CA TYR A 159 -18.17 19.46 28.69
C TYR A 159 -17.28 18.72 27.70
N THR A 160 -17.67 17.51 27.35
CA THR A 160 -16.99 16.70 26.33
C THR A 160 -18.04 16.05 25.44
N ARG A 161 -17.78 16.07 24.14
CA ARG A 161 -18.51 15.32 23.11
C ARG A 161 -17.55 14.45 22.34
N GLU A 162 -17.84 13.14 22.26
CA GLU A 162 -17.09 12.17 21.47
C GLU A 162 -17.97 11.65 20.34
N TYR A 163 -17.40 11.53 19.13
CA TYR A 163 -18.11 11.12 17.92
C TYR A 163 -17.31 10.04 17.20
N PHE A 164 -17.96 8.94 16.85
CA PHE A 164 -17.36 7.90 16.00
C PHE A 164 -18.44 7.19 15.18
N ALA A 165 -18.02 6.59 14.07
CA ALA A 165 -18.86 5.76 13.22
C ALA A 165 -18.38 4.31 13.35
N SER A 166 -19.18 3.46 14.01
CA SER A 166 -18.84 2.05 14.23
C SER A 166 -19.16 1.24 12.99
N TYR A 167 -18.15 0.58 12.39
CA TYR A 167 -18.34 -0.40 11.32
C TYR A 167 -19.07 -1.66 11.81
N PRO A 168 -18.65 -2.31 12.92
CA PRO A 168 -19.30 -3.52 13.40
C PRO A 168 -20.78 -3.36 13.74
N ASP A 169 -21.19 -2.16 14.15
CA ASP A 169 -22.54 -1.88 14.63
C ASP A 169 -23.42 -1.12 13.63
N HIS A 170 -22.86 -0.65 12.51
CA HIS A 170 -23.57 0.17 11.51
C HIS A 170 -24.29 1.38 12.12
N VAL A 171 -23.62 2.11 13.01
CA VAL A 171 -24.15 3.32 13.65
C VAL A 171 -23.11 4.43 13.78
N ILE A 172 -23.57 5.69 13.76
CA ILE A 172 -22.84 6.84 14.26
C ILE A 172 -23.24 7.08 15.72
N VAL A 173 -22.26 7.26 16.59
CA VAL A 173 -22.46 7.48 18.03
C VAL A 173 -21.98 8.88 18.40
N VAL A 174 -22.78 9.59 19.19
CA VAL A 174 -22.38 10.85 19.85
C VAL A 174 -22.57 10.70 21.36
N HIS A 175 -21.50 10.84 22.12
CA HIS A 175 -21.54 10.74 23.59
C HIS A 175 -21.24 12.10 24.22
N LEU A 176 -22.17 12.60 25.02
CA LEU A 176 -22.11 13.89 25.70
C LEU A 176 -21.95 13.67 27.20
N THR A 177 -20.93 14.30 27.79
CA THR A 177 -20.64 14.24 29.22
C THR A 177 -20.34 15.62 29.79
N ALA A 178 -20.55 15.77 31.10
CA ALA A 178 -20.16 16.95 31.87
C ALA A 178 -19.37 16.54 33.12
N SER A 179 -18.46 17.41 33.58
CA SER A 179 -17.69 17.19 34.82
C SER A 179 -18.52 17.20 36.11
N GLU A 180 -19.78 17.65 36.04
CA GLU A 180 -20.72 17.66 37.15
C GLU A 180 -21.99 16.89 36.79
N LYS A 181 -22.53 16.14 37.75
CA LYS A 181 -23.79 15.39 37.60
C LYS A 181 -24.95 16.33 37.32
N GLY A 182 -25.90 15.87 36.50
CA GLY A 182 -27.11 16.62 36.15
C GLY A 182 -26.89 17.88 35.30
N LYS A 183 -25.72 18.04 34.66
CA LYS A 183 -25.41 19.22 33.82
C LYS A 183 -25.55 18.99 32.32
N VAL A 184 -25.86 17.79 31.86
CA VAL A 184 -26.08 17.53 30.42
C VAL A 184 -27.53 17.83 30.07
N SER A 185 -27.76 18.95 29.37
CA SER A 185 -29.06 19.35 28.82
C SER A 185 -28.91 19.88 27.39
N PHE A 186 -29.72 19.37 26.46
CA PHE A 186 -29.66 19.76 25.05
C PHE A 186 -30.96 19.42 24.30
N GLY A 187 -31.15 20.07 23.14
CA GLY A 187 -32.07 19.64 22.11
C GLY A 187 -31.34 18.95 20.95
N ALA A 188 -31.95 17.97 20.29
CA ALA A 188 -31.40 17.35 19.10
C ALA A 188 -32.49 17.08 18.04
N THR A 189 -32.19 17.41 16.79
CA THR A 189 -33.10 17.18 15.65
C THR A 189 -32.30 16.82 14.40
N MET A 190 -32.99 16.33 13.36
CA MET A 190 -32.40 16.04 12.05
C MET A 190 -32.98 16.98 10.99
N THR A 191 -32.15 17.42 10.05
CA THR A 191 -32.54 18.21 8.88
C THR A 191 -32.25 17.41 7.61
N THR A 192 -32.84 17.80 6.48
CA THR A 192 -32.50 17.24 5.16
C THR A 192 -32.76 18.30 4.08
N PRO A 193 -31.94 18.38 3.01
CA PRO A 193 -32.20 19.30 1.90
C PRO A 193 -33.34 18.81 0.97
N HIS A 194 -33.80 17.57 1.15
CA HIS A 194 -34.77 16.93 0.27
C HIS A 194 -36.21 17.27 0.64
N ARG A 195 -37.04 17.63 -0.35
CA ARG A 195 -38.42 18.09 -0.11
C ARG A 195 -39.40 16.99 0.29
N SER A 196 -39.21 15.77 -0.22
CA SER A 196 -40.09 14.64 0.07
C SER A 196 -39.63 13.93 1.33
N ASN A 197 -40.13 14.38 2.48
CA ASN A 197 -39.73 13.85 3.78
C ASN A 197 -40.89 13.86 4.79
N SER A 198 -40.79 13.01 5.81
CA SER A 198 -41.72 12.98 6.93
C SER A 198 -41.04 12.48 8.20
N MET A 199 -41.31 13.13 9.32
CA MET A 199 -40.72 12.78 10.61
C MET A 199 -41.76 12.20 11.57
N SER A 200 -41.36 11.19 12.34
CA SER A 200 -42.18 10.57 13.37
C SER A 200 -41.31 10.19 14.58
N SER A 201 -41.93 9.69 15.65
CA SER A 201 -41.22 9.25 16.86
C SER A 201 -41.77 7.92 17.35
N ASN A 202 -40.89 7.07 17.88
CA ASN A 202 -41.26 5.83 18.55
C ASN A 202 -40.41 5.69 19.82
N GLY A 203 -41.05 5.86 20.99
CA GLY A 203 -40.34 5.92 22.27
C GLY A 203 -39.27 7.01 22.27
N ASN A 204 -38.03 6.63 22.58
CA ASN A 204 -36.86 7.52 22.58
C ASN A 204 -36.16 7.63 21.22
N THR A 205 -36.78 7.14 20.14
CA THR A 205 -36.23 7.19 18.79
C THR A 205 -36.98 8.20 17.93
N LEU A 206 -36.24 9.14 17.35
CA LEU A 206 -36.71 9.99 16.26
C LEU A 206 -36.50 9.27 14.92
N VAL A 207 -37.53 9.22 14.08
CA VAL A 207 -37.51 8.52 12.79
C VAL A 207 -37.74 9.54 11.68
N TYR A 208 -36.89 9.54 10.64
CA TYR A 208 -37.00 10.46 9.52
C TYR A 208 -36.96 9.73 8.19
N ASP A 209 -38.10 9.65 7.53
CA ASP A 209 -38.27 9.06 6.20
C ASP A 209 -38.07 10.12 5.11
N VAL A 210 -37.25 9.81 4.11
CA VAL A 210 -36.92 10.72 3.02
C VAL A 210 -36.89 9.97 1.69
N THR A 211 -37.25 10.65 0.60
CA THR A 211 -37.17 10.12 -0.77
C THR A 211 -36.38 11.07 -1.67
N VAL A 212 -35.41 10.52 -2.39
CA VAL A 212 -34.54 11.15 -3.38
C VAL A 212 -34.64 10.36 -4.67
N ASN A 213 -35.43 10.85 -5.64
CA ASN A 213 -35.74 10.11 -6.86
C ASN A 213 -36.16 8.65 -6.57
N SER A 214 -35.34 7.66 -6.96
CA SER A 214 -35.62 6.23 -6.74
C SER A 214 -35.16 5.70 -5.38
N ILE A 215 -34.29 6.45 -4.69
CA ILE A 215 -33.78 6.10 -3.37
C ILE A 215 -34.74 6.60 -2.29
N LYS A 216 -35.13 5.70 -1.40
CA LYS A 216 -35.81 5.99 -0.15
C LYS A 216 -34.86 5.63 0.98
N PHE A 217 -34.78 6.48 1.99
CA PHE A 217 -33.98 6.19 3.17
C PHE A 217 -34.73 6.54 4.45
N GLN A 218 -34.38 5.84 5.53
CA GLN A 218 -34.90 6.10 6.87
C GLN A 218 -33.73 6.32 7.82
N ASN A 219 -33.70 7.50 8.44
CA ASN A 219 -32.82 7.77 9.57
C ASN A 219 -33.54 7.39 10.87
N ARG A 220 -32.80 6.80 11.80
CA ARG A 220 -33.24 6.61 13.18
C ARG A 220 -32.20 7.21 14.11
N LEU A 221 -32.63 8.07 15.01
CA LEU A 221 -31.82 8.69 16.05
C LEU A 221 -32.40 8.32 17.41
N ASN A 222 -31.74 7.41 18.12
CA ASN A 222 -32.13 6.99 19.46
C ASN A 222 -31.30 7.72 20.51
N VAL A 223 -31.92 8.12 21.61
CA VAL A 223 -31.24 8.74 22.76
C VAL A 223 -31.32 7.85 24.01
N VAL A 224 -30.17 7.69 24.68
CA VAL A 224 -30.02 7.02 25.96
C VAL A 224 -29.36 8.00 26.93
N ALA A 225 -30.01 8.32 28.04
CA ALA A 225 -29.47 9.24 29.05
C ALA A 225 -29.25 8.52 30.38
N ASP A 226 -28.14 8.82 31.06
CA ASP A 226 -27.94 8.47 32.46
C ASP A 226 -28.47 9.59 33.36
N GLY A 227 -29.56 9.30 34.07
CA GLY A 227 -30.30 10.29 34.84
C GLY A 227 -31.03 11.33 33.97
N GLY A 228 -31.60 12.34 34.63
CA GLY A 228 -32.37 13.39 33.96
C GLY A 228 -33.68 12.90 33.34
N THR A 229 -34.22 13.68 32.40
CA THR A 229 -35.45 13.37 31.67
C THR A 229 -35.23 13.49 30.16
N VAL A 230 -35.80 12.55 29.40
CA VAL A 230 -35.80 12.52 27.94
C VAL A 230 -37.24 12.70 27.42
N SER A 231 -37.42 13.55 26.43
CA SER A 231 -38.68 13.70 25.69
C SER A 231 -38.42 13.71 24.19
N VAL A 232 -39.17 12.93 23.42
CA VAL A 232 -39.10 12.91 21.96
C VAL A 232 -40.49 13.21 21.41
N ALA A 233 -40.67 14.39 20.82
CA ALA A 233 -41.95 14.83 20.28
C ALA A 233 -41.75 15.91 19.23
N ASN A 234 -42.71 16.06 18.31
CA ASN A 234 -42.75 17.15 17.32
C ASN A 234 -41.44 17.34 16.54
N GLY A 235 -40.77 16.24 16.20
CA GLY A 235 -39.52 16.27 15.44
C GLY A 235 -38.26 16.61 16.22
N ASN A 236 -38.31 16.61 17.56
CA ASN A 236 -37.21 17.04 18.40
C ASN A 236 -37.01 16.09 19.60
N ILE A 237 -35.75 15.89 19.99
CA ILE A 237 -35.32 15.23 21.22
C ILE A 237 -34.93 16.33 22.21
N SER A 238 -35.44 16.27 23.44
CA SER A 238 -34.99 17.12 24.55
C SER A 238 -34.47 16.26 25.70
N VAL A 239 -33.24 16.53 26.13
CA VAL A 239 -32.62 15.95 27.32
C VAL A 239 -32.43 17.06 28.34
N GLN A 240 -32.86 16.83 29.58
CA GLN A 240 -32.74 17.80 30.67
C GLN A 240 -32.12 17.14 31.90
N GLY A 241 -31.07 17.76 32.45
CA GLY A 241 -30.49 17.39 33.74
C GLY A 241 -29.87 15.99 33.81
N ALA A 242 -29.31 15.47 32.71
CA ALA A 242 -28.63 14.17 32.68
C ALA A 242 -27.19 14.27 33.21
N ASN A 243 -26.61 13.14 33.62
CA ASN A 243 -25.18 13.02 33.94
C ASN A 243 -24.36 12.84 32.65
N SER A 244 -24.86 12.01 31.74
CA SER A 244 -24.36 11.81 30.39
C SER A 244 -25.51 11.43 29.45
N ALA A 245 -25.29 11.58 28.14
CA ALA A 245 -26.23 11.12 27.14
C ALA A 245 -25.51 10.57 25.91
N MET A 246 -26.02 9.49 25.36
CA MET A 246 -25.57 8.88 24.12
C MET A 246 -26.68 8.99 23.07
N LEU A 247 -26.32 9.55 21.91
CA LEU A 247 -27.11 9.50 20.69
C LEU A 247 -26.56 8.41 19.79
N VAL A 248 -27.43 7.54 19.28
CA VAL A 248 -27.08 6.48 18.33
C VAL A 248 -27.91 6.70 17.07
N LEU A 249 -27.23 6.85 15.94
CA LEU A 249 -27.84 7.13 14.64
C LEU A 249 -27.53 6.03 13.63
N THR A 250 -28.52 5.61 12.87
CA THR A 250 -28.33 4.79 11.67
C THR A 250 -29.15 5.35 10.51
N THR A 251 -28.62 5.19 9.30
CA THR A 251 -29.30 5.49 8.04
C THR A 251 -29.28 4.23 7.20
N ALA A 252 -30.44 3.81 6.71
CA ALA A 252 -30.56 2.72 5.75
C ALA A 252 -31.35 3.17 4.52
N THR A 253 -31.07 2.58 3.37
CA THR A 253 -31.76 2.86 2.10
C THR A 253 -32.53 1.65 1.58
N ASN A 254 -33.24 1.82 0.47
CA ASN A 254 -33.90 0.75 -0.27
C ASN A 254 -33.00 0.12 -1.34
N PHE A 255 -31.77 0.59 -1.49
CA PHE A 255 -30.82 0.10 -2.47
C PHE A 255 -30.35 -1.32 -2.13
N LYS A 256 -30.38 -2.22 -3.09
CA LYS A 256 -29.77 -3.56 -3.01
C LYS A 256 -28.69 -3.75 -4.05
N SER A 257 -28.91 -3.23 -5.26
CA SER A 257 -27.97 -3.25 -6.37
C SER A 257 -28.32 -2.12 -7.35
N TYR A 258 -27.45 -1.88 -8.33
CA TYR A 258 -27.63 -0.87 -9.38
C TYR A 258 -28.96 -0.99 -10.15
N ASN A 259 -29.62 -2.15 -10.12
CA ASN A 259 -30.88 -2.44 -10.80
C ASN A 259 -32.03 -2.86 -9.87
N ASP A 260 -31.82 -2.85 -8.54
CA ASP A 260 -32.82 -3.25 -7.55
C ASP A 260 -32.89 -2.26 -6.38
N VAL A 261 -34.03 -1.57 -6.28
CA VAL A 261 -34.37 -0.62 -5.20
C VAL A 261 -35.58 -1.10 -4.39
N SER A 262 -35.78 -2.43 -4.32
CA SER A 262 -36.89 -3.09 -3.60
C SER A 262 -36.67 -3.24 -2.09
N GLY A 263 -35.55 -2.74 -1.55
CA GLY A 263 -35.26 -2.79 -0.12
C GLY A 263 -36.30 -2.04 0.73
N SER A 264 -36.37 -2.40 2.01
CA SER A 264 -37.22 -1.71 3.00
C SER A 264 -36.32 -0.96 3.99
N PRO A 265 -36.09 0.35 3.78
CA PRO A 265 -35.21 1.15 4.62
C PRO A 265 -35.58 1.05 6.11
N GLY A 266 -36.88 1.14 6.39
CA GLY A 266 -37.38 1.10 7.76
C GLY A 266 -37.20 -0.25 8.46
N ALA A 267 -37.29 -1.36 7.73
CA ALA A 267 -37.01 -2.69 8.29
C ALA A 267 -35.52 -2.85 8.61
N ILE A 268 -34.64 -2.41 7.70
CA ILE A 268 -33.18 -2.49 7.87
C ILE A 268 -32.73 -1.61 9.05
N ALA A 269 -33.15 -0.34 9.07
CA ALA A 269 -32.81 0.59 10.16
C ALA A 269 -33.36 0.11 11.52
N SER A 270 -34.55 -0.51 11.54
CA SER A 270 -35.11 -1.07 12.77
C SER A 270 -34.33 -2.28 13.27
N ASP A 271 -33.87 -3.15 12.38
CA ASP A 271 -33.06 -4.31 12.74
C ASP A 271 -31.71 -3.89 13.34
N ILE A 272 -31.02 -2.94 12.70
CA ILE A 272 -29.77 -2.34 13.23
C ILE A 272 -30.01 -1.78 14.64
N MET A 273 -31.04 -0.94 14.80
CA MET A 273 -31.37 -0.34 16.10
C MET A 273 -31.68 -1.39 17.17
N SER A 274 -32.34 -2.49 16.82
CA SER A 274 -32.64 -3.57 17.76
C SER A 274 -31.39 -4.29 18.29
N LYS A 275 -30.35 -4.43 17.44
CA LYS A 275 -29.08 -5.09 17.78
C LYS A 275 -28.21 -4.24 18.71
N VAL A 276 -28.31 -2.91 18.61
CA VAL A 276 -27.55 -1.98 19.47
C VAL A 276 -28.33 -1.50 20.70
N ALA A 277 -29.64 -1.74 20.78
CA ALA A 277 -30.51 -1.22 21.85
C ALA A 277 -30.06 -1.56 23.28
N LYS A 278 -29.33 -2.66 23.46
CA LYS A 278 -28.83 -3.12 24.78
C LYS A 278 -27.34 -2.82 25.00
N LYS A 279 -26.64 -2.24 24.03
CA LYS A 279 -25.22 -1.93 24.14
C LYS A 279 -25.04 -0.60 24.87
N SER A 280 -24.11 -0.58 25.81
CA SER A 280 -23.64 0.65 26.44
C SER A 280 -22.71 1.44 25.50
N TYR A 281 -22.37 2.66 25.89
CA TYR A 281 -21.32 3.42 25.21
C TYR A 281 -20.01 2.64 25.13
N ASP A 282 -19.60 2.05 26.26
CA ASP A 282 -18.34 1.31 26.36
C ASP A 282 -18.34 0.05 25.47
N ASP A 283 -19.49 -0.62 25.32
CA ASP A 283 -19.62 -1.78 24.40
C ASP A 283 -19.44 -1.36 22.93
N LEU A 284 -20.08 -0.26 22.52
CA LEU A 284 -19.99 0.27 21.16
C LEU A 284 -18.58 0.79 20.86
N LEU A 285 -17.98 1.51 21.83
CA LEU A 285 -16.63 2.02 21.73
C LEU A 285 -15.60 0.88 21.65
N ALA A 286 -15.73 -0.15 22.49
CA ALA A 286 -14.82 -1.30 22.47
C ALA A 286 -14.91 -2.08 21.13
N ALA A 287 -16.12 -2.25 20.59
CA ALA A 287 -16.31 -2.87 19.28
C ALA A 287 -15.68 -2.04 18.16
N HIS A 288 -15.92 -0.73 18.16
CA HIS A 288 -15.32 0.23 17.22
C HIS A 288 -13.79 0.19 17.25
N LEU A 289 -13.19 0.35 18.45
CA LEU A 289 -11.74 0.36 18.61
C LEU A 289 -11.12 -0.96 18.16
N LYS A 290 -11.72 -2.10 18.53
CA LYS A 290 -11.24 -3.42 18.13
C LYS A 290 -11.20 -3.57 16.61
N ASP A 291 -12.25 -3.16 15.91
CA ASP A 291 -12.30 -3.20 14.45
C ASP A 291 -11.26 -2.26 13.83
N TYR A 292 -11.35 -0.97 14.16
CA TYR A 292 -10.53 0.07 13.54
C TYR A 292 -9.04 -0.15 13.76
N GLN A 293 -8.62 -0.42 15.01
CA GLN A 293 -7.21 -0.57 15.36
C GLN A 293 -6.58 -1.85 14.80
N THR A 294 -7.38 -2.88 14.50
CA THR A 294 -6.89 -4.09 13.81
C THR A 294 -6.38 -3.77 12.39
N ILE A 295 -6.89 -2.70 11.78
CA ILE A 295 -6.53 -2.26 10.43
C ILE A 295 -5.52 -1.11 10.49
N PHE A 296 -5.84 -0.06 11.25
CA PHE A 296 -5.03 1.16 11.29
C PHE A 296 -3.63 0.91 11.85
N ASN A 297 -3.49 0.12 12.91
CA ASN A 297 -2.19 -0.10 13.58
C ASN A 297 -1.22 -1.00 12.79
N ARG A 298 -1.62 -1.52 11.63
CA ARG A 298 -0.73 -2.36 10.79
C ARG A 298 0.46 -1.58 10.26
N VAL A 299 0.32 -0.27 10.01
CA VAL A 299 1.39 0.57 9.47
C VAL A 299 1.72 1.70 10.43
N SER A 300 3.00 1.83 10.75
CA SER A 300 3.58 2.99 11.43
C SER A 300 4.70 3.56 10.59
N LEU A 301 4.78 4.88 10.53
CA LEU A 301 5.78 5.66 9.79
C LEU A 301 6.43 6.64 10.76
N ASN A 302 7.74 6.81 10.67
CA ASN A 302 8.48 7.86 11.36
C ASN A 302 9.53 8.41 10.38
N LEU A 303 9.51 9.72 10.15
CA LEU A 303 10.35 10.41 9.16
C LEU A 303 11.40 11.33 9.83
N GLY A 304 11.69 11.11 11.11
CA GLY A 304 12.64 11.86 11.89
C GLY A 304 12.00 12.81 12.92
N GLU A 305 12.86 13.50 13.66
CA GLU A 305 12.45 14.40 14.75
C GLU A 305 11.96 15.75 14.22
N PRO A 306 10.72 16.18 14.57
CA PRO A 306 10.24 17.50 14.21
C PRO A 306 10.80 18.59 15.13
N ASP A 307 10.75 19.84 14.66
CA ASP A 307 10.93 21.01 15.52
C ASP A 307 9.65 21.33 16.32
N GLN A 308 9.64 22.47 17.03
CA GLN A 308 8.53 22.87 17.91
C GLN A 308 7.20 23.10 17.16
N SER A 309 7.23 23.29 15.84
CA SER A 309 6.02 23.52 15.03
C SER A 309 5.06 22.32 15.01
N ALA A 310 5.54 21.10 15.32
CA ALA A 310 4.67 19.94 15.46
C ALA A 310 3.61 20.08 16.58
N GLY A 311 3.84 20.98 17.55
CA GLY A 311 2.88 21.30 18.62
C GLY A 311 1.81 22.32 18.25
N ASP A 312 1.90 22.96 17.07
CA ASP A 312 0.92 23.96 16.64
C ASP A 312 -0.42 23.32 16.25
N VAL A 313 -1.48 24.14 16.19
CA VAL A 313 -2.76 23.74 15.57
C VAL A 313 -2.54 23.36 14.11
N THR A 314 -3.32 22.39 13.62
CA THR A 314 -3.13 21.79 12.29
C THR A 314 -3.10 22.82 11.15
N THR A 315 -3.91 23.88 11.24
CA THR A 315 -3.94 24.97 10.25
C THR A 315 -2.61 25.73 10.15
N THR A 316 -1.97 26.00 11.30
CA THR A 316 -0.66 26.66 11.37
C THR A 316 0.43 25.74 10.84
N ARG A 317 0.36 24.44 11.15
CA ARG A 317 1.30 23.43 10.63
C ARG A 317 1.31 23.42 9.10
N VAL A 318 0.14 23.31 8.47
CA VAL A 318 0.02 23.34 6.99
C VAL A 318 0.51 24.67 6.41
N LYS A 319 0.14 25.79 7.02
CA LYS A 319 0.56 27.12 6.55
C LYS A 319 2.08 27.29 6.55
N ASN A 320 2.76 26.75 7.56
CA ASN A 320 4.18 26.98 7.80
C ASN A 320 5.08 25.84 7.32
N PHE A 321 4.52 24.75 6.79
CA PHE A 321 5.27 23.52 6.44
C PHE A 321 6.51 23.76 5.58
N ASN A 322 6.43 24.70 4.62
CA ASN A 322 7.57 25.03 3.74
C ASN A 322 8.67 25.88 4.40
N SER A 323 8.46 26.33 5.64
CA SER A 323 9.38 27.15 6.42
C SER A 323 9.84 26.51 7.73
N THR A 324 9.28 25.35 8.09
CA THR A 324 9.61 24.62 9.31
C THR A 324 10.12 23.22 9.00
N ASN A 325 10.70 22.55 10.00
CA ASN A 325 11.06 21.14 9.93
C ASN A 325 10.02 20.30 10.68
N ASP A 326 8.94 19.94 10.00
CA ASP A 326 7.85 19.12 10.57
C ASP A 326 7.59 17.83 9.76
N PRO A 327 8.52 16.85 9.76
CA PRO A 327 8.30 15.54 9.15
C PRO A 327 7.06 14.82 9.71
N SER A 328 6.63 15.15 10.93
CA SER A 328 5.43 14.58 11.54
C SER A 328 4.13 15.06 10.89
N LEU A 329 4.14 16.17 10.12
CA LEU A 329 2.98 16.57 9.32
C LEU A 329 2.80 15.65 8.11
N VAL A 330 3.91 15.19 7.51
CA VAL A 330 3.89 14.19 6.44
C VAL A 330 3.38 12.86 7.00
N GLU A 331 3.85 12.46 8.19
CA GLU A 331 3.34 11.28 8.90
C GLU A 331 1.83 11.39 9.17
N LEU A 332 1.38 12.54 9.70
CA LEU A 332 -0.04 12.80 9.94
C LEU A 332 -0.86 12.71 8.65
N HIS A 333 -0.41 13.33 7.56
CA HIS A 333 -1.09 13.29 6.26
C HIS A 333 -1.13 11.87 5.67
N TYR A 334 -0.01 11.13 5.77
CA TYR A 334 0.08 9.74 5.34
C TYR A 334 -0.96 8.86 6.07
N GLN A 335 -1.00 8.97 7.40
CA GLN A 335 -1.96 8.23 8.21
C GLN A 335 -3.40 8.73 8.02
N TYR A 336 -3.59 10.01 7.67
CA TYR A 336 -4.90 10.55 7.35
C TYR A 336 -5.46 9.94 6.07
N GLY A 337 -4.66 9.79 5.00
CA GLY A 337 -5.10 9.07 3.80
C GLY A 337 -5.49 7.61 4.07
N ARG A 338 -4.71 6.89 4.91
CA ARG A 338 -5.08 5.54 5.36
C ARG A 338 -6.40 5.53 6.14
N TYR A 339 -6.55 6.45 7.09
CA TYR A 339 -7.78 6.64 7.85
C TYR A 339 -9.00 6.90 6.94
N LEU A 340 -8.86 7.80 5.97
CA LEU A 340 -9.94 8.17 5.07
C LEU A 340 -10.42 6.98 4.24
N LEU A 341 -9.53 6.09 3.81
CA LEU A 341 -9.93 4.89 3.07
C LEU A 341 -10.66 3.90 3.99
N ILE A 342 -10.16 3.66 5.21
CA ILE A 342 -10.86 2.83 6.21
C ILE A 342 -12.26 3.39 6.51
N ALA A 343 -12.38 4.72 6.59
CA ALA A 343 -13.63 5.38 6.95
C ALA A 343 -14.62 5.51 5.77
N SER A 344 -14.17 5.36 4.52
CA SER A 344 -15.00 5.54 3.31
C SER A 344 -15.20 4.27 2.47
N SER A 345 -14.35 3.24 2.62
CA SER A 345 -14.43 2.00 1.86
C SER A 345 -14.22 0.78 2.75
N ARG A 346 -15.32 0.11 3.09
CA ARG A 346 -15.32 -1.15 3.85
C ARG A 346 -16.25 -2.15 3.17
N LYS A 347 -15.90 -3.43 3.25
CA LYS A 347 -16.69 -4.53 2.66
C LYS A 347 -18.17 -4.40 3.02
N GLY A 348 -19.04 -4.48 2.01
CA GLY A 348 -20.49 -4.28 2.10
C GLY A 348 -20.95 -2.86 1.77
N GLY A 349 -20.05 -1.88 1.75
CA GLY A 349 -20.32 -0.50 1.34
C GLY A 349 -20.18 -0.26 -0.16
N GLN A 350 -20.16 1.01 -0.55
CA GLN A 350 -19.80 1.45 -1.91
C GLN A 350 -18.33 1.90 -1.93
N PRO A 351 -17.65 1.89 -3.09
CA PRO A 351 -16.29 2.42 -3.15
C PRO A 351 -16.29 3.92 -2.83
N ALA A 352 -15.16 4.40 -2.29
CA ALA A 352 -14.88 5.81 -2.13
C ALA A 352 -15.06 6.56 -3.46
N ASN A 353 -16.00 7.50 -3.51
CA ASN A 353 -16.21 8.37 -4.68
C ASN A 353 -15.22 9.55 -4.67
N LEU A 354 -15.42 10.52 -5.55
CA LEU A 354 -14.62 11.76 -5.62
C LEU A 354 -14.43 12.49 -4.27
N GLN A 355 -15.34 12.32 -3.32
CA GLN A 355 -15.28 12.91 -1.98
C GLN A 355 -15.27 11.85 -0.87
N GLY A 356 -14.89 10.61 -1.19
CA GLY A 356 -14.95 9.45 -0.31
C GLY A 356 -16.39 9.04 -0.06
N ILE A 357 -16.95 9.53 1.04
CA ILE A 357 -18.38 9.44 1.37
C ILE A 357 -18.92 10.74 1.99
N TRP A 358 -18.16 11.85 1.94
CA TRP A 358 -18.50 13.09 2.64
C TRP A 358 -18.86 14.20 1.67
N ASN A 359 -20.12 14.59 1.65
CA ASN A 359 -20.63 15.60 0.74
C ASN A 359 -21.74 16.41 1.41
N LYS A 360 -21.73 17.73 1.24
CA LYS A 360 -22.76 18.64 1.76
C LYS A 360 -23.77 19.13 0.73
N ASP A 361 -23.53 18.92 -0.56
CA ASP A 361 -24.28 19.54 -1.65
C ASP A 361 -25.15 18.52 -2.38
N THR A 362 -26.40 18.88 -2.74
CA THR A 362 -27.25 17.99 -3.58
C THR A 362 -26.84 17.96 -5.05
N ASN A 363 -26.04 18.95 -5.47
CA ASN A 363 -25.38 19.01 -6.77
C ASN A 363 -23.90 19.32 -6.54
N PRO A 364 -23.12 18.35 -6.04
CA PRO A 364 -21.69 18.54 -5.82
C PRO A 364 -20.95 18.67 -7.15
N VAL A 365 -19.75 19.25 -7.11
CA VAL A 365 -18.92 19.42 -8.31
C VAL A 365 -18.59 18.04 -8.90
N TRP A 366 -18.76 17.91 -10.21
CA TRP A 366 -18.70 16.64 -10.95
C TRP A 366 -19.62 15.55 -10.39
N GLY A 367 -20.70 15.89 -9.69
CA GLY A 367 -21.65 14.93 -9.13
C GLY A 367 -21.10 14.10 -7.97
N SER A 368 -19.87 14.36 -7.51
CA SER A 368 -19.17 13.51 -6.53
C SER A 368 -19.27 12.02 -6.94
N LYS A 369 -19.12 11.80 -8.25
CA LYS A 369 -19.33 10.53 -8.94
C LYS A 369 -18.08 9.65 -8.88
N TYR A 370 -18.03 8.63 -9.73
CA TYR A 370 -16.85 7.81 -9.95
C TYR A 370 -16.22 8.19 -11.29
N THR A 371 -15.19 9.04 -11.26
CA THR A 371 -14.40 9.38 -12.45
C THR A 371 -13.29 8.33 -12.62
N THR A 372 -13.27 7.64 -13.75
CA THR A 372 -12.47 6.41 -14.02
C THR A 372 -11.33 6.63 -15.01
N ASN A 373 -10.93 7.89 -15.21
CA ASN A 373 -9.78 8.26 -16.05
C ASN A 373 -8.59 8.75 -15.22
N ILE A 374 -8.62 8.55 -13.89
CA ILE A 374 -7.53 8.77 -12.91
C ILE A 374 -8.06 8.67 -11.47
N ASN A 375 -9.20 9.29 -11.16
CA ASN A 375 -9.56 9.62 -9.77
C ASN A 375 -9.98 8.39 -8.96
N LEU A 376 -10.88 7.56 -9.49
CA LEU A 376 -11.30 6.33 -8.81
C LEU A 376 -10.12 5.37 -8.67
N GLU A 377 -9.25 5.29 -9.68
CA GLU A 377 -8.05 4.47 -9.63
C GLU A 377 -7.09 4.98 -8.53
N MET A 378 -6.86 6.29 -8.48
CA MET A 378 -6.03 6.97 -7.48
C MET A 378 -6.53 6.73 -6.05
N ASN A 379 -7.84 6.67 -5.85
CA ASN A 379 -8.43 6.36 -4.55
C ASN A 379 -7.94 5.03 -3.97
N TYR A 380 -7.49 4.09 -4.82
CA TYR A 380 -7.11 2.74 -4.41
C TYR A 380 -5.65 2.39 -4.60
N TRP A 381 -4.80 3.30 -5.11
CA TRP A 381 -3.36 3.03 -5.26
C TRP A 381 -2.67 2.70 -3.92
N LEU A 382 -3.10 3.33 -2.83
CA LEU A 382 -2.58 3.04 -1.50
C LEU A 382 -3.05 1.71 -0.91
N ALA A 383 -4.17 1.15 -1.40
CA ALA A 383 -4.94 0.19 -0.63
C ALA A 383 -4.13 -1.08 -0.32
N GLU A 384 -3.42 -1.61 -1.31
CA GLU A 384 -2.58 -2.78 -1.10
C GLU A 384 -1.28 -2.44 -0.36
N SER A 385 -0.51 -1.47 -0.88
CA SER A 385 0.82 -1.12 -0.37
C SER A 385 0.79 -0.58 1.06
N ALA A 386 -0.27 0.14 1.46
CA ALA A 386 -0.49 0.66 2.81
C ALA A 386 -1.24 -0.31 3.75
N ASN A 387 -1.33 -1.59 3.35
CA ASN A 387 -1.88 -2.70 4.13
C ASN A 387 -3.36 -2.55 4.52
N LEU A 388 -4.18 -2.18 3.53
CA LEU A 388 -5.62 -1.98 3.61
C LEU A 388 -6.37 -2.85 2.57
N GLY A 389 -5.87 -4.05 2.25
CA GLY A 389 -6.43 -4.90 1.19
C GLY A 389 -7.92 -5.20 1.36
N GLU A 390 -8.43 -5.25 2.60
CA GLU A 390 -9.87 -5.40 2.85
C GLU A 390 -10.73 -4.18 2.46
N SER A 391 -10.13 -3.00 2.28
CA SER A 391 -10.83 -1.80 1.81
C SER A 391 -11.00 -1.78 0.30
N VAL A 392 -10.40 -2.71 -0.46
CA VAL A 392 -10.55 -2.83 -1.92
C VAL A 392 -11.86 -3.52 -2.32
N TRP A 393 -12.48 -4.29 -1.43
CA TRP A 393 -13.69 -5.07 -1.75
C TRP A 393 -14.82 -4.26 -2.39
N PRO A 394 -15.18 -3.05 -1.93
CA PRO A 394 -16.19 -2.24 -2.60
C PRO A 394 -15.83 -1.85 -4.04
N LEU A 395 -14.55 -1.64 -4.36
CA LEU A 395 -14.10 -1.42 -5.74
C LEU A 395 -14.23 -2.70 -6.58
N ILE A 396 -13.78 -3.84 -6.07
CA ILE A 396 -13.92 -5.14 -6.77
C ILE A 396 -15.39 -5.43 -7.09
N ASP A 397 -16.27 -5.28 -6.10
CA ASP A 397 -17.72 -5.49 -6.26
C ASP A 397 -18.31 -4.51 -7.28
N LYS A 398 -17.86 -3.25 -7.25
CA LYS A 398 -18.26 -2.23 -8.23
C LYS A 398 -17.88 -2.63 -9.65
N ILE A 399 -16.62 -3.00 -9.89
CA ILE A 399 -16.11 -3.39 -11.21
C ILE A 399 -16.92 -4.58 -11.76
N LYS A 400 -17.12 -5.62 -10.95
CA LYS A 400 -17.94 -6.78 -11.33
C LYS A 400 -19.38 -6.38 -11.65
N SER A 401 -19.96 -5.46 -10.88
CA SER A 401 -21.35 -5.03 -11.08
C SER A 401 -21.56 -4.17 -12.34
N MET A 402 -20.51 -3.56 -12.89
CA MET A 402 -20.59 -2.75 -14.11
C MET A 402 -20.69 -3.58 -15.39
N VAL A 403 -20.21 -4.83 -15.37
CA VAL A 403 -20.16 -5.71 -16.55
C VAL A 403 -21.49 -5.75 -17.32
N PRO A 404 -22.67 -5.99 -16.72
CA PRO A 404 -23.91 -6.11 -17.50
C PRO A 404 -24.37 -4.81 -18.19
N GLN A 405 -23.99 -3.64 -17.66
CA GLN A 405 -24.28 -2.36 -18.31
C GLN A 405 -23.23 -2.05 -19.38
N GLY A 406 -21.96 -2.34 -19.08
CA GLY A 406 -20.86 -2.21 -20.03
C GLY A 406 -21.00 -3.11 -21.25
N GLU A 407 -21.57 -4.31 -21.13
CA GLU A 407 -21.92 -5.20 -22.26
C GLU A 407 -22.97 -4.54 -23.18
N LYS A 408 -24.00 -3.90 -22.58
CA LYS A 408 -24.99 -3.16 -23.37
C LYS A 408 -24.37 -1.96 -24.06
N THR A 409 -23.48 -1.24 -23.39
CA THR A 409 -22.76 -0.11 -23.99
C THR A 409 -21.85 -0.59 -25.13
N ALA A 410 -21.11 -1.69 -24.94
CA ALA A 410 -20.28 -2.30 -25.99
C ALA A 410 -21.11 -2.62 -27.24
N LYS A 411 -22.31 -3.18 -27.06
CA LYS A 411 -23.22 -3.43 -28.18
C LYS A 411 -23.75 -2.16 -28.84
N VAL A 412 -24.29 -1.22 -28.05
CA VAL A 412 -25.00 -0.05 -28.58
C VAL A 412 -24.05 1.00 -29.19
N HIS A 413 -22.89 1.22 -28.56
CA HIS A 413 -21.92 2.23 -28.99
C HIS A 413 -20.83 1.69 -29.89
N TRP A 414 -20.43 0.43 -29.70
CA TRP A 414 -19.27 -0.15 -30.39
C TRP A 414 -19.63 -1.23 -31.41
N GLY A 415 -20.88 -1.72 -31.41
CA GLY A 415 -21.28 -2.84 -32.26
C GLY A 415 -20.59 -4.16 -31.87
N VAL A 416 -20.12 -4.26 -30.62
CA VAL A 416 -19.41 -5.42 -30.09
C VAL A 416 -20.39 -6.30 -29.30
N ASP A 417 -20.53 -7.56 -29.71
CA ASP A 417 -21.44 -8.51 -29.05
C ASP A 417 -20.82 -9.22 -27.84
N GLU A 418 -19.48 -9.33 -27.79
CA GLU A 418 -18.75 -10.00 -26.71
C GLU A 418 -17.71 -9.07 -26.08
N GLY A 419 -17.87 -8.83 -24.78
CA GLY A 419 -17.03 -7.95 -23.96
C GLY A 419 -17.83 -6.79 -23.36
N TRP A 420 -17.19 -6.04 -22.46
CA TRP A 420 -17.80 -4.89 -21.79
C TRP A 420 -16.88 -3.67 -21.81
N VAL A 421 -17.46 -2.48 -21.82
CA VAL A 421 -16.74 -1.20 -21.83
C VAL A 421 -17.28 -0.27 -20.75
N GLU A 422 -16.39 0.52 -20.19
CA GLU A 422 -16.65 1.66 -19.31
C GLU A 422 -15.82 2.84 -19.84
N HIS A 423 -16.39 4.03 -19.84
CA HIS A 423 -15.72 5.25 -20.32
C HIS A 423 -15.14 6.01 -19.12
N HIS A 424 -15.07 7.35 -19.17
CA HIS A 424 -14.38 8.13 -18.13
C HIS A 424 -15.18 8.33 -16.83
N ASN A 425 -16.44 7.88 -16.76
CA ASN A 425 -17.28 8.13 -15.60
C ASN A 425 -18.43 7.13 -15.43
N THR A 426 -18.64 6.73 -14.17
CA THR A 426 -19.80 5.96 -13.74
C THR A 426 -20.44 6.55 -12.46
N ASP A 427 -21.52 5.93 -12.00
CA ASP A 427 -22.30 6.32 -10.81
C ASP A 427 -22.90 5.10 -10.11
N LEU A 428 -23.69 5.27 -9.05
CA LEU A 428 -24.37 4.18 -8.32
C LEU A 428 -25.11 3.17 -9.25
N TRP A 429 -25.60 3.61 -10.41
CA TRP A 429 -26.43 2.85 -11.34
C TRP A 429 -25.63 2.12 -12.43
N ASN A 430 -24.29 2.17 -12.34
CA ASN A 430 -23.36 1.51 -13.27
C ASN A 430 -23.55 1.98 -14.71
N ARG A 431 -23.77 3.27 -14.91
CA ARG A 431 -23.82 3.86 -16.24
C ARG A 431 -22.42 3.90 -16.84
N SER A 432 -22.32 3.56 -18.13
CA SER A 432 -21.05 3.24 -18.79
C SER A 432 -20.86 3.90 -20.14
N ALA A 433 -21.86 4.61 -20.68
CA ALA A 433 -21.70 5.38 -21.91
C ALA A 433 -20.90 6.68 -21.66
N PRO A 434 -20.19 7.21 -22.66
CA PRO A 434 -19.44 8.47 -22.53
C PRO A 434 -20.39 9.64 -22.25
N ILE A 435 -19.96 10.59 -21.41
CA ILE A 435 -20.78 11.73 -20.94
C ILE A 435 -19.99 13.05 -21.02
N ASP A 436 -20.61 14.14 -20.55
CA ASP A 436 -20.04 15.49 -20.36
C ASP A 436 -19.65 16.22 -21.66
N GLY A 437 -18.89 15.58 -22.54
CA GLY A 437 -18.41 16.16 -23.80
C GLY A 437 -17.55 15.17 -24.60
N THR A 438 -16.87 15.67 -25.63
CA THR A 438 -16.06 14.85 -26.54
C THR A 438 -14.84 14.23 -25.87
N TRP A 439 -14.28 14.86 -24.84
CA TRP A 439 -13.27 14.28 -23.94
C TRP A 439 -13.78 13.05 -23.17
N GLY A 440 -15.11 12.88 -23.04
CA GLY A 440 -15.70 11.69 -22.45
C GLY A 440 -15.65 10.47 -23.36
N MET A 441 -15.35 10.63 -24.66
CA MET A 441 -15.14 9.54 -25.61
C MET A 441 -13.77 8.88 -25.37
N TRP A 442 -13.64 8.23 -24.23
CA TRP A 442 -12.42 7.55 -23.81
C TRP A 442 -12.79 6.13 -23.34
N PRO A 443 -12.59 5.08 -24.16
CA PRO A 443 -13.14 3.74 -23.93
C PRO A 443 -12.23 2.81 -23.10
N THR A 444 -11.24 3.35 -22.39
CA THR A 444 -10.25 2.54 -21.66
C THR A 444 -10.44 2.52 -20.14
N GLY A 445 -11.55 3.05 -19.63
CA GLY A 445 -11.89 3.01 -18.21
C GLY A 445 -12.08 1.59 -17.67
N SER A 446 -12.80 0.74 -18.40
CA SER A 446 -12.93 -0.69 -18.04
C SER A 446 -11.57 -1.38 -17.94
N GLY A 447 -10.68 -1.09 -18.89
CA GLY A 447 -9.32 -1.62 -18.90
C GLY A 447 -8.53 -1.22 -17.66
N TRP A 448 -8.45 0.08 -17.37
CA TRP A 448 -7.71 0.54 -16.19
C TRP A 448 -8.29 -0.02 -14.90
N LEU A 449 -9.61 0.01 -14.73
CA LEU A 449 -10.25 -0.56 -13.54
C LEU A 449 -9.92 -2.05 -13.35
N THR A 450 -9.88 -2.85 -14.42
CA THR A 450 -9.54 -4.27 -14.29
C THR A 450 -8.09 -4.53 -13.88
N THR A 451 -7.18 -3.57 -14.02
CA THR A 451 -5.81 -3.74 -13.47
C THR A 451 -5.82 -3.80 -11.95
N HIS A 452 -6.81 -3.18 -11.28
CA HIS A 452 -6.96 -3.31 -9.81
C HIS A 452 -7.35 -4.72 -9.37
N LEU A 453 -8.08 -5.48 -10.20
CA LEU A 453 -8.40 -6.89 -9.93
C LEU A 453 -7.12 -7.74 -9.94
N TRP A 454 -6.23 -7.47 -10.89
CA TRP A 454 -4.94 -8.13 -10.98
C TRP A 454 -4.00 -7.70 -9.85
N GLU A 455 -3.94 -6.41 -9.53
CA GLU A 455 -3.12 -5.89 -8.42
C GLU A 455 -3.49 -6.53 -7.08
N HIS A 456 -4.79 -6.70 -6.78
CA HIS A 456 -5.20 -7.39 -5.56
C HIS A 456 -4.65 -8.84 -5.50
N TYR A 457 -4.69 -9.56 -6.62
CA TYR A 457 -4.08 -10.89 -6.72
C TYR A 457 -2.55 -10.84 -6.55
N LEU A 458 -1.86 -9.87 -7.16
CA LEU A 458 -0.41 -9.74 -7.03
C LEU A 458 0.01 -9.50 -5.58
N TYR A 459 -0.74 -8.72 -4.80
CA TYR A 459 -0.46 -8.52 -3.38
C TYR A 459 -0.95 -9.67 -2.51
N ASN A 460 -1.96 -10.42 -2.92
CA ASN A 460 -2.47 -11.59 -2.22
C ASN A 460 -2.68 -12.75 -3.19
N PRO A 461 -1.62 -13.52 -3.53
CA PRO A 461 -1.71 -14.64 -4.49
C PRO A 461 -2.70 -15.74 -4.05
N ASP A 462 -3.97 -15.55 -4.41
CA ASP A 462 -5.09 -16.45 -4.11
C ASP A 462 -5.77 -16.86 -5.42
N LYS A 463 -5.65 -18.14 -5.77
CA LYS A 463 -6.21 -18.70 -7.00
C LYS A 463 -7.74 -18.72 -7.02
N GLU A 464 -8.40 -18.84 -5.86
CA GLU A 464 -9.87 -18.83 -5.80
C GLU A 464 -10.40 -17.41 -6.01
N TYR A 465 -9.74 -16.40 -5.44
CA TYR A 465 -10.01 -15.00 -5.78
C TYR A 465 -9.82 -14.75 -7.28
N LEU A 466 -8.68 -15.16 -7.84
CA LEU A 466 -8.37 -14.94 -9.25
C LEU A 466 -9.42 -15.56 -10.17
N LYS A 467 -9.88 -16.78 -9.84
CA LYS A 467 -10.95 -17.46 -10.57
C LYS A 467 -12.28 -16.70 -10.54
N ASP A 468 -12.62 -16.04 -9.43
CA ASP A 468 -13.84 -15.24 -9.30
C ASP A 468 -13.79 -13.94 -10.12
N VAL A 469 -12.62 -13.30 -10.22
CA VAL A 469 -12.47 -12.02 -10.95
C VAL A 469 -12.05 -12.18 -12.41
N TYR A 470 -11.48 -13.32 -12.80
CA TYR A 470 -11.01 -13.60 -14.17
C TYR A 470 -12.08 -13.37 -15.25
N PRO A 471 -13.35 -13.77 -15.10
CA PRO A 471 -14.38 -13.49 -16.10
C PRO A 471 -14.55 -12.00 -16.40
N THR A 472 -14.39 -11.14 -15.39
CA THR A 472 -14.47 -9.68 -15.54
C THR A 472 -13.29 -9.12 -16.32
N MET A 473 -12.06 -9.59 -16.02
CA MET A 473 -10.84 -9.23 -16.76
C MET A 473 -10.94 -9.70 -18.22
N LYS A 474 -11.31 -10.96 -18.43
CA LYS A 474 -11.55 -11.56 -19.75
C LYS A 474 -12.56 -10.76 -20.56
N GLY A 475 -13.66 -10.31 -19.95
CA GLY A 475 -14.67 -9.51 -20.62
C GLY A 475 -14.14 -8.15 -21.13
N ALA A 476 -13.26 -7.50 -20.38
CA ALA A 476 -12.62 -6.25 -20.84
C ALA A 476 -11.64 -6.52 -21.97
N ALA A 477 -10.83 -7.60 -21.87
CA ALA A 477 -9.93 -8.02 -22.93
C ALA A 477 -10.68 -8.34 -24.25
N LEU A 478 -11.81 -9.05 -24.17
CA LEU A 478 -12.66 -9.36 -25.33
C LEU A 478 -13.21 -8.09 -26.00
N PHE A 479 -13.59 -7.07 -25.22
CA PHE A 479 -14.00 -5.80 -25.79
C PHE A 479 -12.90 -5.19 -26.66
N TYR A 480 -11.65 -5.17 -26.19
CA TYR A 480 -10.53 -4.63 -26.98
C TYR A 480 -10.22 -5.47 -28.22
N LEU A 481 -10.23 -6.80 -28.09
CA LEU A 481 -10.03 -7.69 -29.24
C LEU A 481 -11.08 -7.47 -30.35
N ASN A 482 -12.31 -7.11 -29.96
CA ASN A 482 -13.42 -6.92 -30.88
C ASN A 482 -13.64 -5.47 -31.33
N SER A 483 -13.06 -4.47 -30.65
CA SER A 483 -13.27 -3.04 -30.93
C SER A 483 -12.09 -2.35 -31.62
N LEU A 484 -10.87 -2.84 -31.43
CA LEU A 484 -9.66 -2.28 -32.05
C LEU A 484 -9.74 -2.38 -33.58
N VAL A 485 -9.25 -1.36 -34.27
CA VAL A 485 -9.24 -1.28 -35.74
C VAL A 485 -7.84 -1.06 -36.28
N GLU A 486 -7.56 -1.59 -37.47
CA GLU A 486 -6.29 -1.35 -38.17
C GLU A 486 -6.23 0.10 -38.66
N GLU A 487 -5.23 0.86 -38.22
CA GLU A 487 -5.01 2.21 -38.73
C GLU A 487 -4.41 2.18 -40.15
N PRO A 488 -4.90 3.00 -41.09
CA PRO A 488 -4.45 2.99 -42.48
C PRO A 488 -3.35 4.03 -42.78
N VAL A 489 -2.95 4.87 -41.83
CA VAL A 489 -2.20 6.11 -42.11
C VAL A 489 -0.69 5.94 -42.03
N SER A 490 -0.19 5.06 -41.16
CA SER A 490 1.25 4.91 -40.91
C SER A 490 1.94 3.89 -41.82
N GLY A 491 1.16 3.02 -42.47
CA GLY A 491 1.64 1.85 -43.21
C GLY A 491 2.13 0.69 -42.33
N LYS A 492 2.13 0.84 -40.99
CA LYS A 492 2.50 -0.22 -40.03
C LYS A 492 1.33 -1.12 -39.63
N LYS A 493 0.09 -0.70 -39.91
CA LYS A 493 -1.12 -1.50 -39.67
C LYS A 493 -1.32 -1.84 -38.19
N TYR A 494 -1.02 -0.87 -37.33
CA TYR A 494 -1.24 -1.01 -35.90
C TYR A 494 -2.73 -1.16 -35.60
N LEU A 495 -3.05 -1.84 -34.51
CA LEU A 495 -4.41 -1.91 -33.96
C LEU A 495 -4.58 -0.76 -32.95
N VAL A 496 -5.57 0.10 -33.17
CA VAL A 496 -5.79 1.32 -32.38
C VAL A 496 -7.24 1.45 -31.93
N THR A 497 -7.45 2.19 -30.83
CA THR A 497 -8.76 2.72 -30.46
C THR A 497 -9.12 3.87 -31.39
N ALA A 498 -10.37 3.90 -31.87
CA ALA A 498 -10.87 4.99 -32.70
C ALA A 498 -12.42 5.01 -32.70
N PRO A 499 -13.06 6.13 -32.33
CA PRO A 499 -12.47 7.33 -31.72
C PRO A 499 -11.97 7.11 -30.28
N SER A 500 -11.11 7.98 -29.78
CA SER A 500 -10.70 8.06 -28.38
C SER A 500 -10.29 9.50 -27.99
N ASP A 501 -9.74 9.69 -26.79
CA ASP A 501 -9.22 10.93 -26.22
C ASP A 501 -7.93 10.66 -25.41
N SER A 502 -7.09 11.67 -25.20
CA SER A 502 -6.06 11.62 -24.14
C SER A 502 -6.58 12.47 -22.97
N PRO A 503 -7.16 11.86 -21.92
CA PRO A 503 -7.86 12.60 -20.87
C PRO A 503 -6.98 13.65 -20.21
N GLU A 504 -7.43 14.89 -19.97
CA GLU A 504 -8.45 15.64 -20.74
C GLU A 504 -7.72 16.77 -21.45
N ASN A 505 -6.93 16.41 -22.47
CA ASN A 505 -6.08 17.32 -23.22
C ASN A 505 -6.53 17.35 -24.69
N ASP A 506 -6.45 18.52 -25.30
CA ASP A 506 -6.75 18.68 -26.72
C ASP A 506 -5.47 18.69 -27.56
N HIS A 507 -5.61 18.32 -28.83
CA HIS A 507 -4.63 18.57 -29.87
C HIS A 507 -5.21 19.57 -30.86
N SER A 508 -4.58 20.74 -30.99
CA SER A 508 -5.03 21.80 -31.91
C SER A 508 -6.51 22.20 -31.76
N GLY A 509 -7.05 22.17 -30.53
CA GLY A 509 -8.44 22.51 -30.22
C GLY A 509 -9.46 21.38 -30.41
N TYR A 510 -9.00 20.13 -30.59
CA TYR A 510 -9.86 18.94 -30.68
C TYR A 510 -9.45 17.88 -29.67
N HIS A 511 -10.42 17.22 -29.04
CA HIS A 511 -10.17 16.11 -28.11
C HIS A 511 -10.08 14.78 -28.83
N VAL A 512 -10.98 14.57 -29.80
CA VAL A 512 -11.14 13.27 -30.45
C VAL A 512 -9.90 12.93 -31.30
N CYS A 513 -9.34 11.76 -31.04
CA CYS A 513 -8.17 11.22 -31.72
C CYS A 513 -8.31 9.70 -31.95
N PHE A 514 -7.23 9.05 -32.41
CA PHE A 514 -7.12 7.59 -32.45
C PHE A 514 -5.79 7.15 -31.83
N GLY A 515 -5.81 5.98 -31.19
CA GLY A 515 -4.63 5.33 -30.60
C GLY A 515 -3.73 6.23 -29.74
N PRO A 516 -4.26 7.09 -28.83
CA PRO A 516 -3.43 7.86 -27.92
C PRO A 516 -2.56 6.93 -27.07
N THR A 517 -1.41 7.41 -26.61
CA THR A 517 -0.41 6.57 -25.93
C THR A 517 -0.97 5.91 -24.67
N MET A 518 -1.83 6.60 -23.91
CA MET A 518 -2.49 6.05 -22.73
C MET A 518 -3.31 4.79 -23.05
N ASP A 519 -4.13 4.82 -24.11
CA ASP A 519 -4.96 3.67 -24.50
C ASP A 519 -4.09 2.47 -24.83
N ASN A 520 -3.03 2.69 -25.62
CA ASN A 520 -2.13 1.63 -26.02
C ASN A 520 -1.43 1.00 -24.81
N GLN A 521 -1.07 1.81 -23.80
CA GLN A 521 -0.48 1.32 -22.55
C GLN A 521 -1.48 0.55 -21.70
N ILE A 522 -2.69 1.06 -21.47
CA ILE A 522 -3.73 0.37 -20.68
C ILE A 522 -4.11 -0.96 -21.33
N ILE A 523 -4.35 -0.97 -22.65
CA ILE A 523 -4.76 -2.19 -23.36
C ILE A 523 -3.65 -3.24 -23.30
N ARG A 524 -2.37 -2.83 -23.39
CA ARG A 524 -1.24 -3.75 -23.23
C ARG A 524 -1.21 -4.41 -21.86
N ASP A 525 -1.45 -3.64 -20.79
CA ASP A 525 -1.56 -4.18 -19.43
C ASP A 525 -2.74 -5.14 -19.30
N VAL A 526 -3.94 -4.75 -19.74
CA VAL A 526 -5.14 -5.59 -19.65
C VAL A 526 -4.96 -6.93 -20.37
N LEU A 527 -4.43 -6.91 -21.60
CA LEU A 527 -4.21 -8.13 -22.37
C LEU A 527 -3.14 -9.01 -21.70
N ASN A 528 -2.01 -8.43 -21.28
CA ASN A 528 -0.95 -9.19 -20.62
C ASN A 528 -1.37 -9.75 -19.25
N TYR A 529 -2.04 -8.96 -18.41
CA TYR A 529 -2.55 -9.42 -17.11
C TYR A 529 -3.62 -10.49 -17.27
N THR A 530 -4.47 -10.40 -18.29
CA THR A 530 -5.45 -11.45 -18.59
C THR A 530 -4.77 -12.72 -19.09
N ILE A 531 -3.68 -12.62 -19.87
CA ILE A 531 -2.84 -13.76 -20.25
C ILE A 531 -2.24 -14.42 -19.00
N GLU A 532 -1.60 -13.65 -18.12
CA GLU A 532 -0.99 -14.20 -16.90
C GLU A 532 -2.01 -14.82 -15.96
N ALA A 533 -3.17 -14.19 -15.78
CA ALA A 533 -4.26 -14.78 -15.01
C ALA A 533 -4.74 -16.12 -15.61
N ALA A 534 -4.89 -16.18 -16.93
CA ALA A 534 -5.30 -17.40 -17.64
C ALA A 534 -4.26 -18.52 -17.51
N LYS A 535 -2.95 -18.20 -17.53
CA LYS A 535 -1.86 -19.15 -17.29
C LYS A 535 -1.91 -19.73 -15.88
N VAL A 536 -2.05 -18.87 -14.86
CA VAL A 536 -2.16 -19.29 -13.45
C VAL A 536 -3.34 -20.25 -13.24
N LEU A 537 -4.46 -19.98 -13.91
CA LEU A 537 -5.69 -20.78 -13.83
C LEU A 537 -5.71 -21.99 -14.77
N GLY A 538 -4.81 -22.07 -15.76
CA GLY A 538 -4.76 -23.14 -16.76
C GLY A 538 -5.94 -23.15 -17.74
N VAL A 539 -6.42 -21.97 -18.18
CA VAL A 539 -7.61 -21.83 -19.05
C VAL A 539 -7.35 -20.99 -20.31
N ASP A 540 -8.24 -21.06 -21.30
CA ASP A 540 -8.32 -20.12 -22.44
C ASP A 540 -7.07 -19.99 -23.32
N ALA A 541 -6.35 -21.09 -23.59
CA ALA A 541 -5.10 -21.09 -24.37
C ALA A 541 -5.20 -20.39 -25.76
N ASP A 542 -6.30 -20.60 -26.50
CA ASP A 542 -6.49 -19.94 -27.81
C ASP A 542 -6.66 -18.43 -27.68
N LEU A 543 -7.39 -17.99 -26.64
CA LEU A 543 -7.56 -16.57 -26.35
C LEU A 543 -6.23 -15.94 -25.91
N GLN A 544 -5.41 -16.65 -25.12
CA GLN A 544 -4.07 -16.19 -24.77
C GLN A 544 -3.23 -15.92 -26.04
N ALA A 545 -3.25 -16.84 -27.00
CA ALA A 545 -2.54 -16.68 -28.27
C ALA A 545 -3.08 -15.47 -29.08
N GLN A 546 -4.39 -15.27 -29.12
CA GLN A 546 -5.01 -14.12 -29.77
C GLN A 546 -4.60 -12.80 -29.11
N MET A 547 -4.66 -12.72 -27.77
CA MET A 547 -4.23 -11.55 -27.00
C MET A 547 -2.75 -11.24 -27.24
N GLN A 548 -1.90 -12.27 -27.22
CA GLN A 548 -0.46 -12.12 -27.47
C GLN A 548 -0.17 -11.59 -28.89
N ALA A 549 -0.94 -12.02 -29.89
CA ALA A 549 -0.84 -11.52 -31.26
C ALA A 549 -1.30 -10.06 -31.38
N THR A 550 -2.38 -9.69 -30.68
CA THR A 550 -2.88 -8.31 -30.62
C THR A 550 -1.89 -7.36 -29.96
N VAL A 551 -1.28 -7.75 -28.83
CA VAL A 551 -0.27 -6.94 -28.13
C VAL A 551 0.89 -6.55 -29.05
N LYS A 552 1.35 -7.47 -29.91
CA LYS A 552 2.43 -7.22 -30.89
C LYS A 552 2.04 -6.22 -31.98
N ARG A 553 0.74 -5.96 -32.16
CA ARG A 553 0.20 -5.02 -33.15
C ARG A 553 -0.25 -3.68 -32.54
N LEU A 554 -0.17 -3.51 -31.22
CA LEU A 554 -0.43 -2.20 -30.60
C LEU A 554 0.72 -1.23 -30.93
N PRO A 555 0.46 0.08 -31.11
CA PRO A 555 1.51 1.07 -31.24
C PRO A 555 2.47 1.04 -30.04
N PRO A 556 3.79 1.07 -30.25
CA PRO A 556 4.75 1.18 -29.15
C PRO A 556 4.71 2.59 -28.55
N THR A 557 5.08 2.72 -27.27
CA THR A 557 5.39 4.03 -26.68
C THR A 557 6.66 4.57 -27.32
N ARG A 558 6.64 5.85 -27.71
CA ARG A 558 7.70 6.50 -28.49
C ARG A 558 8.04 7.86 -27.91
N THR A 559 9.27 8.31 -28.20
CA THR A 559 9.71 9.68 -27.97
C THR A 559 9.47 10.56 -29.21
N GLY A 560 9.04 11.79 -29.01
CA GLY A 560 8.79 12.77 -30.07
C GLY A 560 9.99 13.69 -30.36
N LYS A 561 9.76 14.72 -31.17
CA LYS A 561 10.77 15.67 -31.67
C LYS A 561 11.46 16.51 -30.59
N TYR A 562 10.86 16.63 -29.40
CA TYR A 562 11.48 17.31 -28.26
C TYR A 562 12.14 16.34 -27.28
N GLY A 563 12.14 15.04 -27.58
CA GLY A 563 12.62 13.98 -26.69
C GLY A 563 11.61 13.55 -25.63
N GLN A 564 10.41 14.14 -25.59
CA GLN A 564 9.29 13.80 -24.69
C GLN A 564 8.63 12.48 -25.07
N ILE A 565 7.94 11.81 -24.15
CA ILE A 565 7.01 10.72 -24.52
C ILE A 565 5.85 11.33 -25.31
N MET A 566 5.57 10.82 -26.51
CA MET A 566 4.47 11.31 -27.33
C MET A 566 3.13 11.02 -26.67
N GLU A 567 2.27 12.04 -26.53
CA GLU A 567 0.93 11.87 -25.97
C GLU A 567 -0.05 11.22 -26.95
N TRP A 568 0.04 11.59 -28.23
CA TRP A 568 -0.81 11.08 -29.31
C TRP A 568 -0.04 10.20 -30.30
N PHE A 569 -0.78 9.59 -31.23
CA PHE A 569 -0.19 8.79 -32.30
C PHE A 569 0.76 9.61 -33.20
N ASP A 570 0.36 10.86 -33.49
CA ASP A 570 1.18 11.85 -34.18
C ASP A 570 1.89 12.76 -33.17
N ASP A 571 3.05 13.31 -33.57
CA ASP A 571 3.93 14.12 -32.71
C ASP A 571 3.42 15.58 -32.57
N TRP A 572 2.29 15.70 -31.90
CA TRP A 572 1.54 16.95 -31.65
C TRP A 572 1.84 17.62 -30.31
N ASP A 573 2.66 17.00 -29.46
CA ASP A 573 2.99 17.56 -28.15
C ASP A 573 3.51 19.00 -28.26
N ASP A 574 3.11 19.84 -27.32
CA ASP A 574 3.58 21.22 -27.15
C ASP A 574 4.36 21.30 -25.83
N PRO A 575 5.66 21.64 -25.85
CA PRO A 575 6.49 21.72 -24.64
C PRO A 575 6.06 22.83 -23.67
N THR A 576 5.14 23.71 -24.08
CA THR A 576 4.54 24.75 -23.22
C THR A 576 3.18 24.35 -22.64
N ASN A 577 2.68 23.14 -22.97
CA ASN A 577 1.42 22.65 -22.45
C ASN A 577 1.57 22.13 -21.01
N HIS A 578 1.01 22.86 -20.07
CA HIS A 578 0.99 22.54 -18.63
C HIS A 578 -0.34 21.87 -18.18
N ASN A 579 -0.95 21.03 -19.02
CA ASN A 579 -2.17 20.31 -18.64
C ASN A 579 -1.96 19.52 -17.34
N ARG A 580 -2.97 19.53 -16.47
CA ARG A 580 -2.98 18.79 -15.20
C ARG A 580 -2.87 17.26 -15.39
N HIS A 581 -3.34 16.73 -16.51
CA HIS A 581 -3.20 15.33 -16.87
C HIS A 581 -1.86 15.04 -17.55
N ILE A 582 -1.30 13.87 -17.23
CA ILE A 582 -0.09 13.34 -17.87
C ILE A 582 -0.36 11.89 -18.28
N SER A 583 -1.50 11.69 -18.94
CA SER A 583 -2.12 10.40 -19.24
C SER A 583 -1.20 9.44 -20.01
N HIS A 584 -0.35 9.97 -20.89
CA HIS A 584 0.64 9.19 -21.65
C HIS A 584 1.84 8.68 -20.83
N LEU A 585 1.94 9.08 -19.55
CA LEU A 585 2.86 8.49 -18.56
C LEU A 585 2.18 7.44 -17.66
N TYR A 586 0.96 6.99 -17.97
CA TYR A 586 0.38 5.80 -17.30
C TYR A 586 1.37 4.63 -17.26
N GLY A 587 2.12 4.43 -18.34
CA GLY A 587 3.19 3.43 -18.47
C GLY A 587 4.30 3.53 -17.41
N LEU A 588 4.57 4.72 -16.88
CA LEU A 588 5.51 4.95 -15.77
C LEU A 588 4.86 4.71 -14.41
N PHE A 589 3.62 5.20 -14.24
CA PHE A 589 2.81 4.97 -13.05
C PHE A 589 1.32 5.20 -13.37
N PRO A 590 0.41 4.29 -12.98
CA PRO A 590 0.60 3.15 -12.09
C PRO A 590 1.14 1.86 -12.73
N SER A 591 1.26 1.82 -14.06
CA SER A 591 1.89 0.69 -14.76
C SER A 591 3.40 0.60 -14.47
N ALA A 592 4.09 -0.34 -15.09
CA ALA A 592 5.53 -0.53 -14.98
C ALA A 592 6.23 -0.74 -16.34
N GLN A 593 5.54 -0.37 -17.43
CA GLN A 593 6.03 -0.46 -18.81
C GLN A 593 7.20 0.49 -19.10
N ILE A 594 7.28 1.63 -18.39
CA ILE A 594 8.40 2.57 -18.47
C ILE A 594 9.20 2.43 -17.17
N ASN A 595 10.37 1.80 -17.26
CA ASN A 595 11.26 1.54 -16.13
C ASN A 595 12.75 1.70 -16.51
N HIS A 596 13.60 1.79 -15.50
CA HIS A 596 15.04 2.08 -15.62
C HIS A 596 15.83 0.92 -16.25
N GLU A 597 15.38 -0.31 -16.08
CA GLU A 597 16.11 -1.52 -16.49
C GLU A 597 15.85 -1.86 -17.96
N GLU A 598 14.59 -1.87 -18.38
CA GLU A 598 14.16 -2.39 -19.68
C GLU A 598 13.97 -1.27 -20.70
N THR A 599 13.67 -0.04 -20.25
CA THR A 599 13.32 1.08 -21.14
C THR A 599 14.02 2.39 -20.77
N PRO A 600 15.37 2.42 -20.62
CA PRO A 600 16.09 3.60 -20.16
C PRO A 600 15.89 4.85 -21.04
N ASP A 601 15.65 4.68 -22.34
CA ASP A 601 15.37 5.81 -23.23
C ASP A 601 13.94 6.37 -23.04
N LEU A 602 12.97 5.54 -22.68
CA LEU A 602 11.63 6.03 -22.32
C LEU A 602 11.64 6.71 -20.95
N ILE A 603 12.50 6.29 -20.02
CA ILE A 603 12.71 7.02 -18.75
C ILE A 603 13.23 8.43 -19.02
N LYS A 604 14.22 8.60 -19.90
CA LYS A 604 14.68 9.94 -20.31
C LYS A 604 13.53 10.76 -20.89
N GLY A 605 12.73 10.16 -21.77
CA GLY A 605 11.59 10.85 -22.36
C GLY A 605 10.50 11.21 -21.35
N ALA A 606 10.25 10.37 -20.35
CA ALA A 606 9.33 10.65 -19.27
C ALA A 606 9.83 11.83 -18.42
N GLY A 607 11.13 11.91 -18.15
CA GLY A 607 11.76 13.07 -17.50
C GLY A 607 11.49 14.36 -18.27
N VAL A 608 11.71 14.36 -19.59
CA VAL A 608 11.42 15.51 -20.46
C VAL A 608 9.92 15.89 -20.41
N THR A 609 9.03 14.91 -20.48
CA THR A 609 7.58 15.14 -20.35
C THR A 609 7.23 15.80 -19.01
N LEU A 610 7.78 15.30 -17.89
CA LEU A 610 7.52 15.84 -16.56
C LEU A 610 8.03 17.27 -16.43
N GLU A 611 9.21 17.57 -16.96
CA GLU A 611 9.77 18.94 -17.01
C GLU A 611 8.87 19.89 -17.81
N GLN A 612 8.38 19.46 -18.98
CA GLN A 612 7.49 20.26 -19.84
C GLN A 612 6.13 20.51 -19.19
N ARG A 613 5.54 19.49 -18.57
CA ARG A 613 4.29 19.63 -17.80
C ARG A 613 4.45 20.54 -16.60
N GLY A 614 5.63 20.57 -16.00
CA GLY A 614 5.95 21.36 -14.82
C GLY A 614 5.31 20.79 -13.55
N ASP A 615 5.59 21.43 -12.41
CA ASP A 615 5.26 20.87 -11.10
C ASP A 615 3.86 21.26 -10.60
N ASP A 616 3.42 22.51 -10.77
CA ASP A 616 2.13 22.97 -10.22
C ASP A 616 0.94 22.49 -11.06
N ALA A 617 -0.16 22.13 -10.38
CA ALA A 617 -1.44 21.73 -10.96
C ALA A 617 -2.48 21.57 -9.82
N THR A 618 -3.49 20.73 -9.98
CA THR A 618 -4.48 20.37 -8.96
C THR A 618 -3.89 19.43 -7.90
N GLY A 619 -4.59 19.24 -6.77
CA GLY A 619 -4.18 18.31 -5.69
C GLY A 619 -3.85 16.89 -6.18
N TRP A 620 -4.79 16.23 -6.87
CA TRP A 620 -4.55 14.92 -7.49
C TRP A 620 -3.39 14.90 -8.50
N SER A 621 -3.17 15.98 -9.26
CA SER A 621 -2.08 16.02 -10.25
C SER A 621 -0.72 16.09 -9.55
N LEU A 622 -0.60 16.88 -8.48
CA LEU A 622 0.56 16.85 -7.60
C LEU A 622 0.77 15.47 -6.99
N ALA A 623 -0.30 14.82 -6.50
CA ALA A 623 -0.22 13.48 -5.94
C ALA A 623 0.26 12.44 -6.97
N TRP A 624 -0.20 12.51 -8.22
CA TRP A 624 0.32 11.65 -9.29
C TRP A 624 1.80 11.94 -9.59
N LYS A 625 2.20 13.22 -9.61
CA LYS A 625 3.61 13.63 -9.77
C LYS A 625 4.52 13.14 -8.65
N ILE A 626 4.04 13.00 -7.40
CA ILE A 626 4.81 12.34 -6.34
C ILE A 626 5.17 10.90 -6.77
N ASN A 627 4.19 10.14 -7.27
CA ASN A 627 4.39 8.77 -7.73
C ASN A 627 5.30 8.71 -8.97
N PHE A 628 5.15 9.64 -9.92
CA PHE A 628 6.04 9.72 -11.08
C PHE A 628 7.49 9.98 -10.67
N TRP A 629 7.76 11.00 -9.85
CA TRP A 629 9.11 11.32 -9.40
C TRP A 629 9.71 10.21 -8.52
N ALA A 630 8.87 9.49 -7.75
CA ALA A 630 9.30 8.29 -7.06
C ALA A 630 9.75 7.18 -8.02
N ARG A 631 9.00 6.94 -9.12
CA ARG A 631 9.36 5.98 -10.17
C ARG A 631 10.55 6.41 -11.04
N MET A 632 10.85 7.71 -11.08
CA MET A 632 12.08 8.26 -11.68
C MET A 632 13.32 8.13 -10.77
N HIS A 633 13.16 7.57 -9.56
CA HIS A 633 14.18 7.49 -8.53
C HIS A 633 14.72 8.88 -8.06
N ASP A 634 13.89 9.94 -8.16
CA ASP A 634 14.21 11.29 -7.70
C ASP A 634 13.40 11.64 -6.43
N GLY A 635 13.94 11.24 -5.29
CA GLY A 635 13.31 11.47 -3.98
C GLY A 635 13.16 12.94 -3.62
N ASP A 636 14.13 13.79 -4.00
CA ASP A 636 14.11 15.22 -3.67
C ASP A 636 13.02 15.96 -4.46
N HIS A 637 12.80 15.62 -5.74
CA HIS A 637 11.65 16.12 -6.49
C HIS A 637 10.32 15.59 -5.97
N ALA A 638 10.23 14.30 -5.63
CA ALA A 638 9.03 13.75 -5.01
C ALA A 638 8.68 14.48 -3.70
N TYR A 639 9.68 14.78 -2.86
CA TYR A 639 9.48 15.57 -1.64
C TYR A 639 9.14 17.05 -1.92
N LYS A 640 9.65 17.64 -3.01
CA LYS A 640 9.19 18.96 -3.49
C LYS A 640 7.68 18.93 -3.81
N MET A 641 7.17 17.87 -4.41
CA MET A 641 5.74 17.74 -4.71
C MET A 641 4.91 17.62 -3.41
N ILE A 642 5.38 16.86 -2.42
CA ILE A 642 4.75 16.81 -1.08
C ILE A 642 4.68 18.20 -0.44
N ARG A 643 5.77 18.98 -0.54
CA ARG A 643 5.83 20.37 -0.06
C ARG A 643 4.88 21.33 -0.77
N MET A 644 4.59 21.10 -2.05
CA MET A 644 3.60 21.87 -2.80
C MET A 644 2.17 21.46 -2.45
N LEU A 645 1.94 20.16 -2.21
CA LEU A 645 0.65 19.61 -1.80
C LEU A 645 0.24 20.09 -0.39
N LEU A 646 1.17 20.10 0.56
CA LEU A 646 0.91 20.53 1.95
C LEU A 646 1.00 22.05 2.11
N THR A 647 0.17 22.76 1.35
CA THR A 647 0.00 24.21 1.42
C THR A 647 -1.49 24.57 1.53
N PRO A 648 -1.87 25.74 2.09
CA PRO A 648 -3.27 26.12 2.22
C PRO A 648 -4.07 26.22 0.90
N SER A 649 -3.40 26.25 -0.26
CA SER A 649 -4.05 26.27 -1.58
C SER A 649 -4.34 24.87 -2.14
N LYS A 650 -3.68 23.82 -1.62
CA LYS A 650 -3.82 22.43 -2.09
C LYS A 650 -4.28 21.46 -0.98
N THR A 651 -4.19 21.87 0.28
CA THR A 651 -4.64 21.11 1.45
C THR A 651 -5.46 22.04 2.37
N TYR A 652 -6.72 21.69 2.60
CA TYR A 652 -7.62 22.44 3.47
C TYR A 652 -7.26 22.30 4.97
N ASN A 653 -7.91 23.10 5.81
CA ASN A 653 -7.68 23.14 7.25
C ASN A 653 -7.89 21.78 7.95
N ASN A 654 -8.82 20.96 7.45
CA ASN A 654 -9.07 19.59 7.90
C ASN A 654 -8.23 18.52 7.18
N LEU A 655 -7.15 18.94 6.51
CA LEU A 655 -6.26 18.11 5.69
C LEU A 655 -6.89 17.45 4.46
N PHE A 656 -8.13 17.80 4.08
CA PHE A 656 -8.65 17.39 2.78
C PHE A 656 -7.86 17.99 1.63
N ASP A 657 -7.59 17.18 0.61
CA ASP A 657 -6.99 17.63 -0.64
C ASP A 657 -7.91 18.60 -1.38
N ALA A 658 -7.29 19.56 -2.08
CA ALA A 658 -7.98 20.58 -2.83
C ALA A 658 -7.60 20.49 -4.31
N HIS A 659 -8.61 20.20 -5.14
CA HIS A 659 -8.50 20.39 -6.58
C HIS A 659 -8.21 21.87 -6.93
N PRO A 660 -8.91 22.90 -6.39
CA PRO A 660 -10.16 22.93 -5.60
C PRO A 660 -11.44 22.74 -6.45
N PRO A 661 -12.60 22.36 -5.85
CA PRO A 661 -12.86 22.20 -4.41
C PRO A 661 -12.32 20.87 -3.84
N PHE A 662 -12.78 20.45 -2.65
CA PHE A 662 -12.42 19.16 -2.05
C PHE A 662 -12.59 18.01 -3.05
N GLN A 663 -11.49 17.30 -3.29
CA GLN A 663 -11.42 15.99 -3.91
C GLN A 663 -10.52 15.11 -3.06
N ILE A 664 -10.89 13.85 -2.87
CA ILE A 664 -10.18 12.96 -1.94
C ILE A 664 -8.98 12.24 -2.56
N ASP A 665 -8.98 12.15 -3.89
CA ASP A 665 -7.97 11.48 -4.70
C ASP A 665 -6.54 11.91 -4.34
N GLY A 666 -6.27 13.22 -4.21
CA GLY A 666 -4.94 13.72 -3.84
C GLY A 666 -4.48 13.28 -2.44
N ASN A 667 -5.38 13.07 -1.48
CA ASN A 667 -5.02 12.48 -0.17
C ASN A 667 -4.51 11.05 -0.35
N PHE A 668 -5.19 10.26 -1.17
CA PHE A 668 -4.87 8.84 -1.41
C PHE A 668 -3.62 8.66 -2.27
N GLY A 669 -3.51 9.43 -3.35
CA GLY A 669 -2.35 9.41 -4.24
C GLY A 669 -1.05 9.79 -3.53
N ALA A 670 -1.10 10.69 -2.54
CA ALA A 670 0.06 11.05 -1.74
C ALA A 670 0.56 9.92 -0.84
N VAL A 671 -0.34 9.11 -0.26
CA VAL A 671 0.05 7.90 0.51
C VAL A 671 0.76 6.90 -0.40
N SER A 672 0.19 6.67 -1.60
CA SER A 672 0.83 5.85 -2.64
C SER A 672 2.22 6.38 -2.97
N GLY A 673 2.36 7.70 -3.17
CA GLY A 673 3.64 8.32 -3.51
C GLY A 673 4.69 8.13 -2.43
N VAL A 674 4.34 8.31 -1.16
CA VAL A 674 5.26 8.04 -0.02
C VAL A 674 5.65 6.56 0.02
N ASN A 675 4.72 5.64 -0.21
CA ASN A 675 5.05 4.21 -0.31
C ASN A 675 6.03 3.95 -1.46
N GLU A 676 5.76 4.45 -2.66
CA GLU A 676 6.62 4.30 -3.85
C GLU A 676 8.01 4.96 -3.68
N MET A 677 8.14 5.97 -2.83
CA MET A 677 9.45 6.55 -2.45
C MET A 677 10.26 5.61 -1.56
N LEU A 678 9.59 4.92 -0.64
CA LEU A 678 10.20 4.07 0.38
C LEU A 678 10.38 2.61 -0.07
N MET A 679 9.50 2.11 -0.92
CA MET A 679 9.53 0.76 -1.46
C MET A 679 8.72 0.64 -2.75
N GLN A 680 9.30 -0.04 -3.73
CA GLN A 680 8.61 -0.41 -4.96
C GLN A 680 8.58 -1.93 -5.09
N SER A 681 7.52 -2.50 -5.65
CA SER A 681 7.38 -3.96 -5.78
C SER A 681 6.85 -4.41 -7.15
N HIS A 682 7.15 -3.66 -8.21
CA HIS A 682 6.73 -3.98 -9.58
C HIS A 682 7.86 -4.70 -10.35
N ASN A 683 7.54 -5.27 -11.51
CA ASN A 683 8.50 -5.99 -12.36
C ASN A 683 9.25 -7.12 -11.63
N GLY A 684 8.56 -7.84 -10.74
CA GLY A 684 9.10 -9.02 -10.05
C GLY A 684 10.19 -8.73 -9.01
N LYS A 685 10.35 -7.48 -8.56
CA LYS A 685 11.40 -7.07 -7.63
C LYS A 685 10.86 -6.14 -6.54
N ILE A 686 11.36 -6.32 -5.32
CA ILE A 686 11.15 -5.41 -4.19
C ILE A 686 12.37 -4.47 -4.09
N ARG A 687 12.21 -3.22 -4.51
CA ARG A 687 13.25 -2.19 -4.36
C ARG A 687 13.06 -1.44 -3.07
N ILE A 688 14.12 -1.36 -2.27
CA ILE A 688 14.11 -0.72 -0.96
C ILE A 688 14.68 0.69 -1.08
N LEU A 689 13.98 1.68 -0.52
CA LEU A 689 14.35 3.10 -0.51
C LEU A 689 14.75 3.66 -1.90
N PRO A 690 14.02 3.37 -3.00
CA PRO A 690 14.43 3.75 -4.35
C PRO A 690 14.44 5.27 -4.58
N ALA A 691 13.61 6.03 -3.86
CA ALA A 691 13.55 7.49 -3.98
C ALA A 691 13.45 8.16 -2.59
N LEU A 692 14.33 7.78 -1.66
CA LEU A 692 14.41 8.42 -0.34
C LEU A 692 14.95 9.87 -0.46
N PRO A 693 14.19 10.91 -0.04
CA PRO A 693 14.64 12.30 -0.10
C PRO A 693 15.76 12.59 0.89
N SER A 694 16.61 13.54 0.55
CA SER A 694 17.73 14.00 1.38
C SER A 694 17.29 14.57 2.74
N GLN A 695 16.03 15.02 2.85
CA GLN A 695 15.45 15.51 4.10
C GLN A 695 15.15 14.38 5.10
N TRP A 696 14.83 13.16 4.64
CA TRP A 696 14.50 12.03 5.52
C TRP A 696 15.75 11.24 5.86
N LYS A 697 16.69 11.86 6.58
CA LYS A 697 17.97 11.24 6.93
C LYS A 697 17.81 9.99 7.79
N ASP A 698 16.95 10.07 8.79
CA ASP A 698 16.70 8.99 9.74
C ASP A 698 15.19 8.73 9.77
N GLY A 699 14.81 7.46 9.82
CA GLY A 699 13.40 7.11 9.86
C GLY A 699 13.16 5.61 9.84
N SER A 700 11.89 5.24 9.95
CA SER A 700 11.46 3.85 9.90
C SER A 700 10.02 3.74 9.42
N ILE A 701 9.71 2.58 8.85
CA ILE A 701 8.34 2.21 8.49
C ILE A 701 8.13 0.73 8.81
N THR A 702 6.89 0.38 9.15
CA THR A 702 6.48 -0.99 9.47
C THR A 702 5.19 -1.31 8.74
N GLY A 703 5.03 -2.57 8.36
CA GLY A 703 3.80 -3.18 7.88
C GLY A 703 3.32 -2.80 6.47
N ILE A 704 4.08 -2.05 5.67
CA ILE A 704 3.75 -1.88 4.25
C ILE A 704 3.89 -3.22 3.51
N ARG A 705 3.12 -3.39 2.43
CA ARG A 705 3.08 -4.64 1.67
C ARG A 705 3.75 -4.51 0.32
N ALA A 706 4.28 -5.62 -0.18
CA ALA A 706 4.81 -5.78 -1.53
C ALA A 706 4.08 -6.91 -2.28
N ARG A 707 4.05 -6.82 -3.61
CA ARG A 707 3.56 -7.90 -4.48
C ARG A 707 4.31 -9.21 -4.19
N GLY A 708 3.64 -10.35 -4.36
CA GLY A 708 4.11 -11.69 -3.96
C GLY A 708 3.60 -12.15 -2.59
N GLY A 709 2.77 -11.36 -1.90
CA GLY A 709 2.32 -11.68 -0.54
C GLY A 709 3.38 -11.39 0.52
N PHE A 710 4.20 -10.35 0.32
CA PHE A 710 5.22 -9.95 1.27
C PHE A 710 4.77 -8.75 2.12
N THR A 711 5.18 -8.75 3.39
CA THR A 711 5.01 -7.61 4.30
C THR A 711 6.38 -7.18 4.80
N VAL A 712 6.69 -5.90 4.65
CA VAL A 712 7.85 -5.28 5.32
C VAL A 712 7.46 -5.06 6.77
N ASP A 713 7.67 -6.07 7.61
CA ASP A 713 7.38 -6.00 9.05
C ASP A 713 8.08 -4.80 9.69
N SER A 714 9.31 -4.51 9.26
CA SER A 714 10.08 -3.40 9.78
C SER A 714 11.20 -3.02 8.82
N MET A 715 11.34 -1.74 8.54
CA MET A 715 12.44 -1.16 7.78
C MET A 715 12.86 0.12 8.48
N ALA A 716 14.17 0.30 8.67
CA ALA A 716 14.70 1.57 9.14
C ALA A 716 15.93 1.98 8.37
N TRP A 717 16.14 3.29 8.31
CA TRP A 717 17.30 3.91 7.70
C TRP A 717 17.91 4.95 8.62
N LYS A 718 19.21 5.17 8.44
CA LYS A 718 19.98 6.14 9.19
C LYS A 718 21.00 6.81 8.28
N GLY A 719 21.12 8.13 8.37
CA GLY A 719 22.01 8.92 7.50
C GLY A 719 21.70 8.76 6.00
N GLY A 720 20.44 8.52 5.63
CA GLY A 720 20.00 8.31 4.24
C GLY A 720 20.34 6.93 3.67
N ALA A 721 20.60 5.94 4.53
CA ALA A 721 20.92 4.58 4.12
C ALA A 721 20.17 3.54 4.96
N LEU A 722 19.75 2.44 4.32
CA LEU A 722 19.17 1.27 5.00
C LEU A 722 20.04 0.84 6.19
N ALA A 723 19.41 0.64 7.34
CA ALA A 723 20.05 0.16 8.55
C ALA A 723 19.70 -1.31 8.83
N TYR A 724 18.42 -1.66 8.65
CA TYR A 724 17.94 -3.04 8.72
C TYR A 724 16.60 -3.15 7.98
N LEU A 725 16.26 -4.36 7.58
CA LEU A 725 15.01 -4.69 6.91
C LEU A 725 14.49 -6.03 7.41
N VAL A 726 13.17 -6.16 7.53
CA VAL A 726 12.52 -7.39 7.94
C VAL A 726 11.32 -7.62 7.05
N ILE A 727 11.29 -8.76 6.37
CA ILE A 727 10.23 -9.15 5.45
C ILE A 727 9.61 -10.47 5.91
N SER A 728 8.29 -10.50 6.00
CA SER A 728 7.51 -11.72 6.23
C SER A 728 6.78 -12.11 4.95
N ALA A 729 6.68 -13.42 4.69
CA ALA A 729 6.00 -13.98 3.52
C ALA A 729 4.71 -14.68 3.93
N THR A 730 3.58 -14.38 3.28
CA THR A 730 2.33 -15.11 3.52
C THR A 730 2.26 -16.42 2.74
N ASN A 731 2.88 -16.45 1.56
CA ASN A 731 2.85 -17.58 0.63
C ASN A 731 4.27 -18.07 0.32
N LYS A 732 4.36 -19.27 -0.27
CA LYS A 732 5.61 -19.74 -0.87
C LYS A 732 5.80 -19.04 -2.22
N GLU A 733 6.66 -18.04 -2.28
CA GLU A 733 6.87 -17.19 -3.45
C GLU A 733 8.34 -16.74 -3.56
N LEU A 734 8.76 -16.35 -4.77
CA LEU A 734 10.09 -15.78 -4.99
C LEU A 734 10.20 -14.41 -4.30
N LEU A 735 11.06 -14.33 -3.29
CA LEU A 735 11.44 -13.06 -2.67
C LEU A 735 12.69 -12.54 -3.37
N ASN A 736 12.52 -11.55 -4.23
CA ASN A 736 13.60 -10.84 -4.90
C ASN A 736 13.67 -9.40 -4.37
N VAL A 737 14.64 -9.10 -3.51
CA VAL A 737 14.79 -7.79 -2.86
C VAL A 737 16.12 -7.15 -3.26
N GLU A 738 16.11 -5.85 -3.56
CA GLU A 738 17.30 -5.09 -3.95
C GLU A 738 17.42 -3.73 -3.24
N TYR A 739 18.67 -3.33 -2.99
CA TYR A 739 19.04 -2.06 -2.38
C TYR A 739 20.47 -1.65 -2.76
N LYS A 740 20.60 -0.53 -3.49
CA LYS A 740 21.89 0.07 -3.89
C LYS A 740 22.91 -0.95 -4.45
N GLY A 741 22.46 -1.80 -5.37
CA GLY A 741 23.29 -2.82 -6.03
C GLY A 741 23.49 -4.12 -5.22
N ASN A 742 23.06 -4.17 -3.97
CA ASN A 742 22.94 -5.44 -3.24
C ASN A 742 21.58 -6.07 -3.54
N SER A 743 21.52 -7.39 -3.54
CA SER A 743 20.27 -8.13 -3.71
C SER A 743 20.25 -9.41 -2.86
N ALA A 744 19.05 -9.89 -2.58
CA ALA A 744 18.80 -11.24 -2.12
C ALA A 744 17.61 -11.81 -2.91
N SER A 745 17.79 -13.00 -3.47
CA SER A 745 16.76 -13.69 -4.25
C SER A 745 16.67 -15.13 -3.78
N PHE A 746 15.52 -15.59 -3.31
CA PHE A 746 15.32 -16.99 -2.93
C PHE A 746 13.82 -17.27 -2.77
N ILE A 747 13.44 -18.54 -2.72
CA ILE A 747 12.06 -18.92 -2.46
C ILE A 747 11.74 -18.78 -0.99
N ALA A 748 10.89 -17.80 -0.66
CA ALA A 748 10.42 -17.61 0.70
C ALA A 748 9.44 -18.71 1.09
N ALA A 749 9.54 -19.21 2.31
CA ALA A 749 8.60 -20.16 2.86
C ALA A 749 7.35 -19.42 3.39
N ALA A 750 6.18 -20.02 3.21
CA ALA A 750 4.93 -19.48 3.73
C ALA A 750 4.99 -19.35 5.26
N GLY A 751 4.67 -18.16 5.78
CA GLY A 751 4.71 -17.83 7.20
C GLY A 751 6.11 -17.54 7.75
N ALA A 752 7.16 -17.57 6.92
CA ALA A 752 8.52 -17.29 7.34
C ALA A 752 8.82 -15.79 7.40
N LYS A 753 9.86 -15.46 8.18
CA LYS A 753 10.34 -14.11 8.42
C LYS A 753 11.84 -14.03 8.17
N TYR A 754 12.25 -13.01 7.44
CA TYR A 754 13.62 -12.80 6.98
C TYR A 754 14.10 -11.44 7.46
N GLU A 755 15.15 -11.42 8.28
CA GLU A 755 15.83 -10.21 8.75
C GLU A 755 17.09 -10.00 7.93
N PHE A 756 17.26 -8.79 7.42
CA PHE A 756 18.36 -8.38 6.57
C PHE A 756 19.15 -7.26 7.23
N ASP A 757 20.48 -7.33 7.10
CA ASP A 757 21.36 -6.21 7.44
C ASP A 757 21.30 -5.08 6.38
N ALA A 758 22.15 -4.06 6.54
CA ALA A 758 22.22 -2.92 5.63
C ALA A 758 22.64 -3.26 4.19
N ASN A 759 23.20 -4.45 3.95
CA ASN A 759 23.64 -4.94 2.64
C ASN A 759 22.75 -6.08 2.12
N LEU A 760 21.54 -6.22 2.68
CA LEU A 760 20.61 -7.31 2.35
C LEU A 760 21.14 -8.73 2.62
N LYS A 761 22.06 -8.89 3.59
CA LYS A 761 22.44 -10.23 4.07
C LYS A 761 21.46 -10.70 5.13
N ILE A 762 20.96 -11.92 4.98
CA ILE A 762 20.04 -12.53 5.94
C ILE A 762 20.76 -12.79 7.26
N THR A 763 20.16 -12.41 8.39
CA THR A 763 20.77 -12.46 9.72
C THR A 763 20.08 -13.42 10.69
N ASN A 764 18.83 -13.82 10.43
CA ASN A 764 18.00 -14.58 11.37
C ASN A 764 17.54 -15.95 10.88
N GLN A 765 18.04 -16.44 9.75
CA GLN A 765 17.71 -17.78 9.25
C GLN A 765 18.78 -18.78 9.71
N PRO A 766 18.46 -19.72 10.61
CA PRO A 766 19.15 -20.99 10.63
C PRO A 766 18.57 -21.80 9.49
N PHE A 767 19.18 -21.78 8.29
CA PHE A 767 18.73 -22.71 7.24
C PHE A 767 18.75 -24.12 7.82
N GLU A 768 17.59 -24.79 7.85
CA GLU A 768 17.52 -26.16 8.37
C GLU A 768 18.48 -27.01 7.54
N ALA A 769 19.37 -27.72 8.21
CA ALA A 769 20.40 -28.47 7.53
C ALA A 769 19.77 -29.68 6.82
N VAL A 770 19.92 -29.75 5.49
CA VAL A 770 19.41 -30.88 4.71
C VAL A 770 20.13 -32.16 5.15
N THR A 771 19.37 -33.15 5.61
CA THR A 771 19.97 -34.42 6.06
C THR A 771 20.39 -35.27 4.86
N LEU A 772 21.70 -35.55 4.72
CA LEU A 772 22.25 -36.32 3.61
C LEU A 772 22.21 -37.84 3.90
N PRO A 773 22.11 -38.72 2.88
CA PRO A 773 22.03 -38.44 1.44
C PRO A 773 20.70 -37.81 1.02
N ALA A 774 20.76 -36.86 0.09
CA ALA A 774 19.59 -36.14 -0.41
C ALA A 774 19.88 -35.44 -1.74
N LYS A 775 18.81 -35.19 -2.50
CA LYS A 775 18.78 -34.19 -3.57
C LYS A 775 18.47 -32.82 -2.95
N ILE A 776 19.18 -31.80 -3.39
CA ILE A 776 19.06 -30.40 -2.98
C ILE A 776 18.87 -29.59 -4.26
N GLU A 777 17.74 -28.91 -4.41
CA GLU A 777 17.54 -27.99 -5.53
C GLU A 777 18.54 -26.83 -5.41
N ALA A 778 19.11 -26.36 -6.51
CA ALA A 778 20.19 -25.38 -6.46
C ALA A 778 19.69 -24.03 -5.93
N GLU A 779 18.44 -23.67 -6.18
CA GLU A 779 17.80 -22.45 -5.68
C GLU A 779 17.51 -22.48 -4.18
N ASP A 780 17.61 -23.64 -3.52
CA ASP A 780 17.42 -23.80 -2.07
C ASP A 780 18.70 -23.48 -1.27
N TYR A 781 19.53 -22.56 -1.75
CA TYR A 781 20.75 -22.17 -1.06
C TYR A 781 20.49 -21.39 0.24
N SER A 782 21.40 -21.61 1.19
CA SER A 782 21.51 -20.92 2.47
C SER A 782 22.33 -19.62 2.46
N GLY A 783 22.90 -19.27 1.32
CA GLY A 783 23.68 -18.06 1.13
C GLY A 783 24.22 -18.02 -0.29
N MET A 784 24.43 -16.84 -0.84
CA MET A 784 25.02 -16.70 -2.16
C MET A 784 25.73 -15.35 -2.32
N ASP A 785 26.48 -15.24 -3.41
CA ASP A 785 26.98 -13.98 -3.94
C ASP A 785 26.97 -14.06 -5.47
N GLY A 786 26.49 -13.01 -6.13
CA GLY A 786 26.51 -12.82 -7.58
C GLY A 786 25.52 -13.63 -8.44
N VAL A 787 24.88 -14.66 -7.89
CA VAL A 787 23.96 -15.53 -8.65
C VAL A 787 22.51 -15.02 -8.68
N GLN A 788 21.72 -15.53 -9.63
CA GLN A 788 20.27 -15.28 -9.70
C GLN A 788 19.47 -16.59 -9.76
N VAL A 789 18.23 -16.56 -9.27
CA VAL A 789 17.26 -17.65 -9.45
C VAL A 789 16.39 -17.31 -10.66
N GLU A 790 16.29 -18.21 -11.63
CA GLU A 790 15.50 -18.02 -12.86
C GLU A 790 14.72 -19.28 -13.24
N PRO A 791 13.58 -19.15 -13.95
CA PRO A 791 12.84 -20.30 -14.47
C PRO A 791 13.47 -20.88 -15.74
N ASP A 792 13.44 -22.20 -15.88
CA ASP A 792 13.74 -22.94 -17.11
C ASP A 792 12.56 -22.86 -18.13
N GLU A 793 12.74 -23.43 -19.32
CA GLU A 793 11.69 -23.45 -20.37
C GLU A 793 10.39 -24.15 -19.94
N SER A 794 10.44 -24.98 -18.90
CA SER A 794 9.28 -25.68 -18.32
C SER A 794 8.70 -24.96 -17.09
N GLY A 795 9.30 -23.86 -16.66
CA GLY A 795 8.91 -23.08 -15.48
C GLY A 795 9.47 -23.61 -14.14
N ASN A 796 10.36 -24.60 -14.14
CA ASN A 796 11.08 -25.02 -12.92
C ASN A 796 12.22 -24.05 -12.65
N LEU A 797 12.54 -23.81 -11.38
CA LEU A 797 13.58 -22.85 -11.03
C LEU A 797 14.98 -23.50 -11.07
N ASN A 798 15.98 -22.67 -11.33
CA ASN A 798 17.40 -23.04 -11.26
C ASN A 798 18.21 -21.83 -10.78
N VAL A 799 19.53 -22.03 -10.56
CA VAL A 799 20.48 -20.95 -10.33
C VAL A 799 21.24 -20.65 -11.61
N GLY A 800 21.15 -19.40 -12.08
CA GLY A 800 21.79 -18.91 -13.29
C GLY A 800 22.50 -17.57 -13.07
N TRP A 801 22.90 -16.93 -14.17
CA TRP A 801 23.67 -15.68 -14.20
C TRP A 801 25.03 -15.76 -13.46
N ILE A 802 25.54 -16.98 -13.31
CA ILE A 802 26.74 -17.29 -12.54
C ILE A 802 27.98 -16.76 -13.26
N ASN A 803 28.79 -15.95 -12.60
CA ASN A 803 30.08 -15.46 -13.10
C ASN A 803 31.25 -16.04 -12.31
N ASP A 804 32.47 -15.79 -12.79
CA ASP A 804 33.69 -16.16 -12.05
C ASP A 804 33.73 -15.44 -10.69
N GLY A 805 33.91 -16.23 -9.63
CA GLY A 805 33.97 -15.74 -8.25
C GLY A 805 32.64 -15.80 -7.48
N ASP A 806 31.52 -16.07 -8.16
CA ASP A 806 30.21 -16.24 -7.52
C ASP A 806 30.17 -17.53 -6.67
N TYR A 807 29.23 -17.59 -5.72
CA TYR A 807 29.03 -18.82 -4.93
C TYR A 807 27.60 -19.02 -4.45
N THR A 808 27.27 -20.27 -4.10
CA THR A 808 26.12 -20.63 -3.27
C THR A 808 26.57 -21.42 -2.04
N GLU A 809 25.82 -21.39 -0.95
CA GLU A 809 26.08 -22.12 0.29
C GLU A 809 24.90 -23.02 0.64
N TYR A 810 25.14 -24.22 1.16
CA TYR A 810 24.09 -25.12 1.64
C TYR A 810 24.44 -25.64 3.02
N ARG A 811 23.48 -25.57 3.95
CA ARG A 811 23.60 -26.21 5.26
C ARG A 811 23.17 -27.67 5.13
N VAL A 812 24.06 -28.58 5.48
CA VAL A 812 23.83 -30.02 5.41
C VAL A 812 24.06 -30.68 6.75
N LYS A 813 23.28 -31.72 7.04
CA LYS A 813 23.43 -32.58 8.22
C LYS A 813 23.85 -33.96 7.75
N VAL A 814 25.08 -34.33 8.07
CA VAL A 814 25.69 -35.60 7.67
C VAL A 814 25.52 -36.59 8.83
N PRO A 815 24.64 -37.60 8.72
CA PRO A 815 24.38 -38.53 9.82
C PRO A 815 25.57 -39.46 10.09
N VAL A 816 26.35 -39.78 9.04
CA VAL A 816 27.51 -40.68 9.09
C VAL A 816 28.65 -40.06 8.29
N ALA A 817 29.82 -39.88 8.90
CA ALA A 817 31.00 -39.38 8.19
C ALA A 817 31.41 -40.39 7.11
N GLY A 818 31.79 -39.93 5.91
CA GLY A 818 32.12 -40.82 4.82
C GLY A 818 32.33 -40.14 3.48
N MET A 819 32.53 -40.95 2.45
CA MET A 819 32.53 -40.49 1.06
C MET A 819 31.10 -40.44 0.54
N TYR A 820 30.76 -39.32 -0.08
CA TYR A 820 29.50 -39.12 -0.78
C TYR A 820 29.80 -38.88 -2.25
N LYS A 821 29.04 -39.52 -3.13
CA LYS A 821 29.01 -39.14 -4.54
C LYS A 821 28.16 -37.88 -4.65
N LEU A 822 28.78 -36.79 -5.11
CA LEU A 822 28.13 -35.53 -5.39
C LEU A 822 27.89 -35.44 -6.90
N THR A 823 26.64 -35.43 -7.31
CA THR A 823 26.22 -35.16 -8.69
C THR A 823 25.62 -33.75 -8.76
N ALA A 824 25.92 -33.00 -9.80
CA ALA A 824 25.23 -31.75 -10.14
C ALA A 824 24.60 -31.88 -11.53
N ARG A 825 23.36 -31.41 -11.67
CA ARG A 825 22.70 -31.25 -12.97
C ARG A 825 22.91 -29.81 -13.44
N VAL A 826 23.58 -29.65 -14.57
CA VAL A 826 24.08 -28.36 -15.06
C VAL A 826 23.79 -28.18 -16.55
N ALA A 827 23.66 -26.92 -16.98
CA ALA A 827 23.56 -26.50 -18.37
C ALA A 827 24.56 -25.35 -18.62
N SER A 828 25.10 -25.21 -19.83
CA SER A 828 26.06 -24.15 -20.15
C SER A 828 26.06 -23.83 -21.64
N ASP A 829 26.20 -22.55 -22.01
CA ASP A 829 26.50 -22.13 -23.39
C ASP A 829 27.85 -21.39 -23.47
N ALA A 830 28.64 -21.42 -22.39
CA ALA A 830 29.96 -20.80 -22.34
C ALA A 830 30.96 -21.48 -23.30
N GLU A 831 31.83 -20.69 -23.92
CA GLU A 831 32.86 -21.22 -24.85
C GLU A 831 33.90 -22.10 -24.14
N GLU A 832 34.13 -21.87 -22.85
CA GLU A 832 35.19 -22.52 -22.07
C GLU A 832 34.65 -23.37 -20.92
N LYS A 833 35.47 -24.31 -20.45
CA LYS A 833 35.13 -25.15 -19.29
C LYS A 833 35.14 -24.34 -18.01
N SER A 834 34.20 -24.65 -17.13
CA SER A 834 34.06 -24.03 -15.83
C SER A 834 34.05 -25.10 -14.72
N THR A 835 34.13 -24.66 -13.47
CA THR A 835 34.19 -25.58 -12.32
C THR A 835 33.28 -25.14 -11.19
N ILE A 836 32.83 -26.12 -10.41
CA ILE A 836 32.16 -25.92 -9.13
C ILE A 836 33.05 -26.53 -8.05
N THR A 837 33.69 -25.70 -7.24
CA THR A 837 34.55 -26.15 -6.15
C THR A 837 33.78 -26.10 -4.84
N VAL A 838 33.56 -27.26 -4.22
CA VAL A 838 32.94 -27.39 -2.91
C VAL A 838 33.99 -27.16 -1.85
N VAL A 839 33.76 -26.19 -0.95
CA VAL A 839 34.64 -25.86 0.17
C VAL A 839 33.91 -25.98 1.51
N ASP A 840 34.65 -26.27 2.58
CA ASP A 840 34.13 -26.23 3.95
C ASP A 840 34.08 -24.78 4.50
N SER A 841 33.56 -24.63 5.72
CA SER A 841 33.44 -23.33 6.41
C SER A 841 34.78 -22.63 6.70
N MET A 842 35.92 -23.31 6.52
CA MET A 842 37.27 -22.71 6.64
C MET A 842 37.87 -22.37 5.28
N GLY A 843 37.11 -22.54 4.19
CA GLY A 843 37.57 -22.30 2.82
C GLY A 843 38.44 -23.43 2.24
N LYS A 844 38.49 -24.60 2.89
CA LYS A 844 39.26 -25.75 2.38
C LYS A 844 38.44 -26.44 1.29
N ALA A 845 39.02 -26.60 0.09
CA ALA A 845 38.44 -27.40 -0.98
C ALA A 845 38.27 -28.87 -0.58
N LEU A 846 37.06 -29.38 -0.76
CA LEU A 846 36.64 -30.75 -0.46
C LEU A 846 36.49 -31.58 -1.74
N ALA A 847 35.97 -30.97 -2.81
CA ALA A 847 35.84 -31.59 -4.12
C ALA A 847 35.66 -30.52 -5.21
N THR A 848 35.92 -30.88 -6.46
CA THR A 848 35.65 -30.03 -7.63
C THR A 848 34.89 -30.83 -8.68
N LEU A 849 33.83 -30.25 -9.21
CA LEU A 849 33.10 -30.70 -10.39
C LEU A 849 33.59 -29.90 -11.59
N THR A 850 33.75 -30.57 -12.74
CA THR A 850 34.03 -29.90 -14.02
C THR A 850 32.73 -29.81 -14.82
N VAL A 851 32.44 -28.62 -15.32
CA VAL A 851 31.35 -28.35 -16.25
C VAL A 851 31.95 -28.20 -17.65
N ASP A 852 31.64 -29.18 -18.50
CA ASP A 852 32.03 -29.25 -19.91
C ASP A 852 30.89 -28.72 -20.78
N SER A 853 31.04 -27.49 -21.29
CA SER A 853 30.04 -26.86 -22.16
C SER A 853 29.82 -27.59 -23.48
N ALA A 854 30.76 -28.45 -23.92
CA ALA A 854 30.58 -29.28 -25.11
C ALA A 854 29.51 -30.38 -24.95
N LYS A 855 28.96 -30.57 -23.74
CA LYS A 855 27.89 -31.54 -23.45
C LYS A 855 26.49 -30.94 -23.47
N THR A 856 26.38 -29.66 -23.76
CA THR A 856 25.14 -28.88 -23.70
C THR A 856 25.03 -28.02 -24.96
N ASN A 857 23.82 -27.75 -25.42
CA ASN A 857 23.55 -26.89 -26.59
C ASN A 857 22.77 -25.61 -26.20
N GLY A 858 22.93 -25.14 -24.96
CA GLY A 858 22.29 -23.93 -24.45
C GLY A 858 22.08 -23.95 -22.93
N TRP A 859 21.59 -22.82 -22.40
CA TRP A 859 21.37 -22.58 -20.96
C TRP A 859 20.29 -23.45 -20.29
N ASN A 860 19.51 -24.19 -21.08
CA ASN A 860 18.46 -25.10 -20.61
C ASN A 860 18.62 -26.54 -21.15
N ASP A 861 19.76 -26.88 -21.77
CA ASP A 861 20.08 -28.25 -22.20
C ASP A 861 20.94 -28.92 -21.11
N TRP A 862 20.31 -29.75 -20.28
CA TRP A 862 20.88 -30.22 -19.01
C TRP A 862 21.62 -31.56 -19.12
N TYR A 863 22.77 -31.67 -18.46
CA TYR A 863 23.44 -32.96 -18.21
C TYR A 863 23.97 -33.06 -16.77
N GLU A 864 24.38 -34.25 -16.38
CA GLU A 864 24.92 -34.51 -15.05
C GLU A 864 26.44 -34.64 -15.05
N THR A 865 27.09 -33.96 -14.10
CA THR A 865 28.51 -34.13 -13.78
C THR A 865 28.64 -34.57 -12.33
N SER A 866 29.65 -35.40 -11.99
CA SER A 866 29.77 -35.96 -10.64
C SER A 866 31.21 -36.05 -10.17
N THR A 867 31.39 -35.96 -8.85
CA THR A 867 32.66 -36.13 -8.15
C THR A 867 32.41 -36.84 -6.82
N THR A 868 33.46 -37.16 -6.07
CA THR A 868 33.36 -37.72 -4.72
C THR A 868 33.83 -36.71 -3.70
N VAL A 869 33.05 -36.48 -2.66
CA VAL A 869 33.34 -35.52 -1.58
C VAL A 869 33.36 -36.23 -0.24
N LYS A 870 34.39 -35.98 0.57
CA LYS A 870 34.46 -36.48 1.94
C LYS A 870 33.75 -35.52 2.87
N LEU A 871 32.74 -36.00 3.60
CA LEU A 871 31.98 -35.20 4.55
C LEU A 871 32.13 -35.77 5.97
N GLU A 872 32.27 -34.88 6.95
CA GLU A 872 32.36 -35.23 8.36
C GLU A 872 30.97 -35.31 8.98
N LYS A 873 30.79 -36.13 10.02
CA LYS A 873 29.52 -36.29 10.71
C LYS A 873 29.13 -34.99 11.43
N GLY A 874 27.88 -34.56 11.27
CA GLY A 874 27.32 -33.39 11.95
C GLY A 874 26.71 -32.39 10.98
N GLU A 875 26.33 -31.23 11.52
CA GLU A 875 25.90 -30.10 10.69
C GLU A 875 27.11 -29.31 10.21
N GLN A 876 27.13 -28.99 8.92
CA GLN A 876 28.17 -28.21 8.28
C GLN A 876 27.61 -27.39 7.10
N THR A 877 28.22 -26.26 6.82
CA THR A 877 27.93 -25.47 5.62
C THR A 877 28.92 -25.86 4.53
N LEU A 878 28.39 -26.18 3.36
CA LEU A 878 29.16 -26.42 2.14
C LEU A 878 28.98 -25.21 1.22
N ARG A 879 30.07 -24.57 0.82
CA ARG A 879 30.04 -23.50 -0.18
C ARG A 879 30.48 -24.05 -1.53
N PHE A 880 29.76 -23.71 -2.58
CA PHE A 880 29.99 -24.10 -3.96
C PHE A 880 30.46 -22.84 -4.69
N ASN A 881 31.78 -22.72 -4.86
CA ASN A 881 32.39 -21.61 -5.59
C ASN A 881 32.39 -21.93 -7.08
N TYR A 882 31.92 -20.98 -7.88
CA TYR A 882 31.90 -21.07 -9.33
C TYR A 882 33.13 -20.35 -9.90
N SER A 883 33.83 -21.01 -10.83
CA SER A 883 35.02 -20.43 -11.44
C SER A 883 35.18 -20.79 -12.91
N GLY A 884 35.66 -19.83 -13.71
CA GLY A 884 35.90 -20.00 -15.15
C GLY A 884 36.43 -18.72 -15.81
N GLU A 885 36.67 -18.78 -17.12
CA GLU A 885 37.31 -17.67 -17.87
C GLU A 885 36.30 -16.74 -18.59
N SER A 886 35.00 -17.03 -18.49
CA SER A 886 33.92 -16.25 -19.11
C SER A 886 32.97 -15.63 -18.08
N ASN A 887 32.26 -14.57 -18.49
CA ASN A 887 31.03 -14.17 -17.82
C ASN A 887 29.91 -15.12 -18.25
N PHE A 888 28.99 -15.46 -17.35
CA PHE A 888 27.98 -16.51 -17.53
C PHE A 888 28.65 -17.89 -17.72
N LEU A 889 28.83 -18.61 -16.62
CA LEU A 889 29.59 -19.86 -16.57
C LEU A 889 28.73 -21.10 -16.78
N MET A 890 27.55 -21.14 -16.16
CA MET A 890 26.64 -22.28 -16.14
C MET A 890 25.30 -21.88 -15.51
N ASN A 891 24.27 -22.69 -15.77
CA ASN A 891 23.10 -22.82 -14.91
C ASN A 891 23.18 -24.13 -14.12
N VAL A 892 22.69 -24.14 -12.88
CA VAL A 892 22.67 -25.31 -12.01
C VAL A 892 21.23 -25.56 -11.56
N ASP A 893 20.73 -26.76 -11.81
CA ASP A 893 19.37 -27.18 -11.44
C ASP A 893 19.35 -27.77 -10.04
N TRP A 894 20.22 -28.75 -9.76
CA TRP A 894 20.30 -29.37 -8.43
C TRP A 894 21.61 -30.07 -8.15
N PHE A 895 21.83 -30.37 -6.87
CA PHE A 895 22.88 -31.23 -6.35
C PHE A 895 22.27 -32.50 -5.73
N ASN A 896 22.88 -33.66 -5.95
CA ASN A 896 22.47 -34.91 -5.32
C ASN A 896 23.66 -35.55 -4.61
N PHE A 897 23.48 -35.87 -3.33
CA PHE A 897 24.45 -36.59 -2.52
C PHE A 897 23.97 -38.01 -2.28
N GLU A 898 24.73 -38.98 -2.78
CA GLU A 898 24.50 -40.41 -2.53
C GLU A 898 25.61 -40.93 -1.62
N SER A 899 25.25 -41.69 -0.58
CA SER A 899 26.25 -42.37 0.24
C SER A 899 26.98 -43.40 -0.63
N ASP A 900 28.31 -43.38 -0.63
CA ASP A 900 29.10 -44.40 -1.33
C ASP A 900 29.44 -45.56 -0.36
N PRO A 901 28.79 -46.73 -0.47
CA PRO A 901 29.00 -47.85 0.44
C PRO A 901 30.36 -48.54 0.26
N SER A 902 31.15 -48.18 -0.76
CA SER A 902 32.47 -48.78 -1.01
C SER A 902 33.56 -48.32 -0.03
N PHE A 903 33.24 -47.37 0.85
CA PHE A 903 34.19 -46.80 1.81
C PHE A 903 33.66 -46.91 3.25
N ILE A 904 34.04 -47.97 3.97
CA ILE A 904 33.77 -48.12 5.40
C ILE A 904 34.79 -47.28 6.18
N PRO A 905 34.39 -46.26 6.97
CA PRO A 905 35.34 -45.52 7.79
C PRO A 905 35.86 -46.42 8.92
N THR A 906 37.16 -46.67 8.96
CA THR A 906 37.83 -47.14 10.18
C THR A 906 37.88 -45.99 11.18
N GLU A 907 37.25 -46.14 12.34
CA GLU A 907 37.37 -45.21 13.46
C GLU A 907 38.84 -45.14 13.90
N THR A 908 39.47 -43.99 13.67
CA THR A 908 40.72 -43.61 14.34
C THR A 908 40.35 -42.79 15.58
N PRO A 909 40.94 -43.05 16.77
CA PRO A 909 40.66 -42.26 17.95
C PRO A 909 40.97 -40.78 17.69
N VAL A 910 39.98 -39.94 17.97
CA VAL A 910 40.06 -38.48 17.84
C VAL A 910 41.27 -37.97 18.64
N ALA A 911 42.20 -37.33 17.93
CA ALA A 911 43.22 -36.50 18.55
C ALA A 911 42.55 -35.46 19.45
N SER A 912 43.12 -35.22 20.63
CA SER A 912 42.52 -34.36 21.65
C SER A 912 42.07 -33.02 21.07
N ARG A 913 40.82 -32.63 21.37
CA ARG A 913 40.25 -31.36 20.92
C ARG A 913 41.06 -30.23 21.54
N ALA A 914 41.77 -29.48 20.70
CA ALA A 914 42.41 -28.23 21.10
C ALA A 914 41.40 -27.29 21.76
N PHE A 915 41.85 -26.51 22.75
CA PHE A 915 41.04 -25.53 23.48
C PHE A 915 40.20 -24.65 22.54
N GLU A 916 38.89 -24.82 22.59
CA GLU A 916 37.93 -24.21 21.68
C GLU A 916 36.78 -23.57 22.46
N VAL A 917 36.33 -22.41 21.99
CA VAL A 917 35.22 -21.68 22.58
C VAL A 917 34.33 -21.18 21.46
N ARG A 918 33.05 -21.57 21.48
CA ARG A 918 32.04 -21.14 20.49
C ARG A 918 30.81 -20.59 21.18
N ALA A 919 30.19 -19.57 20.61
CA ALA A 919 28.86 -19.13 21.05
C ALA A 919 27.80 -20.14 20.58
N VAL A 920 26.87 -20.51 21.45
CA VAL A 920 25.83 -21.54 21.17
C VAL A 920 24.45 -20.92 21.03
N SER A 921 24.16 -19.90 21.84
CA SER A 921 22.93 -19.13 21.72
C SER A 921 23.13 -17.70 22.22
N MET A 922 22.53 -16.76 21.50
CA MET A 922 22.44 -15.36 21.89
C MET A 922 20.95 -15.01 21.95
N SER A 923 20.45 -14.69 23.15
CA SER A 923 19.09 -14.17 23.33
C SER A 923 19.17 -12.68 23.64
N ARG A 924 18.01 -12.00 23.70
CA ARG A 924 17.93 -10.59 24.11
C ARG A 924 18.61 -10.30 25.45
N ALA A 925 18.77 -11.29 26.33
CA ALA A 925 19.19 -11.05 27.71
C ALA A 925 20.14 -12.10 28.33
N SER A 926 20.68 -13.03 27.52
CA SER A 926 21.69 -14.01 27.97
C SER A 926 22.62 -14.41 26.83
N VAL A 927 23.83 -14.83 27.19
CA VAL A 927 24.82 -15.36 26.23
C VAL A 927 25.38 -16.68 26.73
N ALA A 928 25.31 -17.71 25.88
CA ALA A 928 25.80 -19.04 26.17
C ALA A 928 27.01 -19.39 25.29
N LEU A 929 28.11 -19.82 25.93
CA LEU A 929 29.33 -20.27 25.27
C LEU A 929 29.54 -21.76 25.54
N MET A 930 29.79 -22.56 24.51
CA MET A 930 30.36 -23.90 24.68
C MET A 930 31.87 -23.75 24.77
N VAL A 931 32.44 -24.23 25.86
CA VAL A 931 33.89 -24.30 26.06
C VAL A 931 34.30 -25.76 26.00
N HIS A 932 35.27 -26.06 25.15
CA HIS A 932 35.99 -27.33 25.09
C HIS A 932 37.41 -27.08 25.62
N ALA A 933 37.72 -27.58 26.81
CA ALA A 933 39.05 -27.43 27.42
C ALA A 933 39.55 -28.77 28.01
N GLU A 934 40.85 -29.02 27.96
CA GLU A 934 41.47 -30.22 28.56
C GLU A 934 41.65 -30.10 30.09
N SER A 935 41.46 -28.90 30.64
CA SER A 935 41.59 -28.60 32.08
C SER A 935 40.55 -27.57 32.52
N ASP A 936 40.58 -27.17 33.79
CA ASP A 936 39.72 -26.09 34.31
C ASP A 936 39.92 -24.81 33.49
N PHE A 937 38.84 -24.07 33.32
CA PHE A 937 38.83 -22.80 32.59
C PHE A 937 38.03 -21.74 33.34
N GLU A 938 38.35 -20.48 33.07
CA GLU A 938 37.66 -19.29 33.57
C GLU A 938 37.21 -18.42 32.39
N ALA A 939 35.91 -18.13 32.31
CA ALA A 939 35.29 -17.27 31.33
C ALA A 939 34.88 -15.94 32.00
N ARG A 940 35.41 -14.83 31.50
CA ARG A 940 35.15 -13.47 31.98
C ARG A 940 34.38 -12.68 30.94
N LEU A 941 33.31 -12.01 31.33
CA LEU A 941 32.55 -11.12 30.45
C LEU A 941 32.90 -9.66 30.75
N TYR A 942 33.20 -8.88 29.73
CA TYR A 942 33.47 -7.44 29.82
C TYR A 942 32.48 -6.67 28.96
N ASN A 943 32.12 -5.45 29.35
CA ASN A 943 31.45 -4.51 28.45
C ASN A 943 32.47 -3.82 27.52
N VAL A 944 32.00 -3.09 26.50
CA VAL A 944 32.88 -2.38 25.55
C VAL A 944 33.80 -1.33 26.16
N ASN A 945 33.51 -0.85 27.38
CA ASN A 945 34.37 0.09 28.10
C ASN A 945 35.45 -0.64 28.93
N GLY A 946 35.55 -1.97 28.81
CA GLY A 946 36.54 -2.80 29.51
C GLY A 946 36.19 -3.11 30.96
N HIS A 947 35.00 -2.77 31.44
CA HIS A 947 34.56 -3.15 32.79
C HIS A 947 34.12 -4.60 32.82
N LEU A 948 34.61 -5.34 33.82
CA LEU A 948 34.22 -6.73 34.06
C LEU A 948 32.75 -6.78 34.55
N VAL A 949 31.94 -7.56 33.84
CA VAL A 949 30.50 -7.74 34.05
C VAL A 949 30.21 -9.01 34.85
N ASP A 950 30.83 -10.14 34.50
CA ASP A 950 30.61 -11.42 35.18
C ASP A 950 31.80 -12.39 34.98
N ILE A 951 31.96 -13.38 35.87
CA ILE A 951 32.96 -14.45 35.76
C ILE A 951 32.30 -15.81 36.01
N ARG A 952 32.58 -16.78 35.14
CA ARG A 952 32.19 -18.18 35.27
C ARG A 952 33.42 -19.09 35.22
N ARG A 953 33.37 -20.22 35.93
CA ARG A 953 34.42 -21.25 35.89
C ARG A 953 33.79 -22.59 35.57
N GLY A 954 34.52 -23.42 34.83
CA GLY A 954 34.11 -24.76 34.47
C GLY A 954 35.32 -25.65 34.21
N SER A 955 35.06 -26.92 33.89
CA SER A 955 36.10 -27.89 33.56
C SER A 955 35.64 -28.76 32.39
N GLY A 956 36.59 -29.23 31.59
CA GLY A 956 36.29 -30.09 30.45
C GLY A 956 35.45 -29.40 29.36
N ASN A 957 34.45 -30.12 28.86
CA ASN A 957 33.46 -29.62 27.92
C ASN A 957 32.24 -29.10 28.68
N ALA A 958 32.04 -27.78 28.72
CA ALA A 958 30.97 -27.19 29.50
C ALA A 958 30.30 -26.02 28.76
N LEU A 959 28.97 -25.94 28.92
CA LEU A 959 28.19 -24.78 28.55
C LEU A 959 28.31 -23.72 29.66
N VAL A 960 28.64 -22.51 29.28
CA VAL A 960 28.85 -21.38 30.17
C VAL A 960 27.86 -20.29 29.81
N GLU A 961 26.97 -19.97 30.72
CA GLU A 961 25.98 -18.92 30.53
C GLU A 961 26.25 -17.68 31.37
N PHE A 962 26.20 -16.53 30.70
CA PHE A 962 26.16 -15.21 31.30
C PHE A 962 24.75 -14.64 31.25
N GLY A 963 24.33 -13.95 32.31
CA GLY A 963 22.99 -13.34 32.40
C GLY A 963 21.85 -14.33 32.58
N CYS A 964 22.08 -15.46 33.27
CA CYS A 964 21.03 -16.43 33.61
C CYS A 964 19.78 -15.71 34.18
N ASN A 965 18.59 -15.98 33.62
CA ASN A 965 17.31 -15.29 33.88
C ASN A 965 17.14 -13.89 33.24
N GLY A 966 17.93 -13.53 32.23
CA GLY A 966 17.70 -12.35 31.42
C GLY A 966 18.23 -11.04 32.02
N SER A 967 19.33 -11.11 32.76
CA SER A 967 19.86 -9.95 33.51
C SER A 967 20.96 -9.17 32.79
N LEU A 968 21.32 -9.52 31.54
CA LEU A 968 22.37 -8.84 30.79
C LEU A 968 21.80 -7.59 30.09
N PRO A 969 22.27 -6.37 30.40
CA PRO A 969 21.78 -5.15 29.75
C PRO A 969 22.06 -5.15 28.24
N GLN A 970 21.22 -4.47 27.46
CA GLN A 970 21.47 -4.28 26.03
C GLN A 970 22.81 -3.58 25.80
N GLY A 971 23.64 -4.14 24.90
CA GLY A 971 24.96 -3.60 24.63
C GLY A 971 25.92 -4.60 24.00
N SER A 972 27.10 -4.12 23.65
CA SER A 972 28.18 -4.95 23.13
C SER A 972 29.07 -5.44 24.28
N TYR A 973 29.45 -6.71 24.22
CA TYR A 973 30.25 -7.39 25.23
C TYR A 973 31.42 -8.16 24.61
N ILE A 974 32.43 -8.42 25.43
CA ILE A 974 33.62 -9.19 25.10
C ILE A 974 33.77 -10.29 26.15
N ALA A 975 33.65 -11.56 25.74
CA ALA A 975 34.00 -12.68 26.61
C ALA A 975 35.44 -13.10 26.39
N VAL A 976 36.19 -13.29 27.47
CA VAL A 976 37.57 -13.81 27.49
C VAL A 976 37.57 -15.10 28.28
N VAL A 977 37.88 -16.22 27.62
CA VAL A 977 37.96 -17.55 28.25
C VAL A 977 39.40 -18.01 28.29
N MET A 978 39.86 -18.45 29.45
CA MET A 978 41.24 -18.88 29.71
C MET A 978 41.26 -20.29 30.29
N SER A 979 42.10 -21.17 29.75
CA SER A 979 42.41 -22.49 30.34
C SER A 979 43.92 -22.72 30.26
N GLY A 980 44.58 -22.89 31.40
CA GLY A 980 46.04 -22.95 31.49
C GLY A 980 46.73 -21.71 30.89
N ARG A 981 47.56 -21.91 29.85
CA ARG A 981 48.22 -20.83 29.08
C ARG A 981 47.45 -20.40 27.82
N GLN A 982 46.30 -21.00 27.55
CA GLN A 982 45.50 -20.73 26.35
C GLN A 982 44.37 -19.75 26.66
N GLN A 983 44.11 -18.82 25.74
CA GLN A 983 43.07 -17.80 25.87
C GLN A 983 42.33 -17.63 24.53
N LYS A 984 41.00 -17.46 24.60
CA LYS A 984 40.13 -17.11 23.47
C LYS A 984 39.24 -15.92 23.85
N THR A 985 39.03 -15.03 22.88
CA THR A 985 38.20 -13.83 23.06
C THR A 985 37.10 -13.82 22.00
N LEU A 986 35.86 -13.58 22.42
CA LEU A 986 34.70 -13.45 21.54
C LEU A 986 34.01 -12.12 21.78
N ARG A 987 33.50 -11.49 20.71
CA ARG A 987 32.72 -10.26 20.79
C ARG A 987 31.30 -10.54 20.32
N PHE A 988 30.32 -10.05 21.05
CA PHE A 988 28.90 -10.25 20.74
C PHE A 988 28.06 -9.08 21.26
N ARG A 989 26.81 -8.99 20.81
CA ARG A 989 25.88 -7.93 21.19
C ARG A 989 24.66 -8.58 21.82
N ALA A 990 24.34 -8.18 23.05
CA ALA A 990 23.05 -8.49 23.67
C ALA A 990 22.06 -7.42 23.20
N PHE A 991 20.93 -7.85 22.63
CA PHE A 991 19.97 -6.99 21.92
C PHE A 991 18.74 -6.66 22.73
#